data_AF-A0AA42R6Q8-F1
#
_entry.id   AF-A0AA42R6Q8-F1
#
_cell.length_a   1.000
_cell.length_b   1.000
_cell.length_c   1.000
_cell.angle_alpha   90.00
_cell.angle_beta   90.00
_cell.angle_gamma   90.00
#
_symmetry.space_group_name_H-M   'P 1'
#
loop_
_entity.id
_entity.type
_entity.pdbx_description
1 polymer ?
#
loop_
_entity_poly.entity_id
_entity_poly.type
_entity_poly.pdbx_seq_one_letter_code
_entity_poly.pdbx_strand_id
1 'polypeptide(L)'
;MVQLGRDKRRQDRKDEAEVVITQAIKIFRHHLPEMLEESPCTDRFERLWPDIDAQLRQDLKTLHAYRFAYSVICQKLEMGNRQGIWCIAIPPPYLTVRRPHPFRSEHWHQATITMANAAHTWRTTLSEPTQDPDRLFARLLVCGILYGGLNRPYLWLAMGRALLEIQPLSGNHELTWITLTLEPGELPSNSYYRHDEHDGNAEHNEIHQTGIRAITQVNYMPDPISLGILRQFLKHRPATWCPPTKQAECLGLLQKELGAEISQQALCRGAIGLTEHQLGTELPQVLLEYAAGRTPSASLPLAYWHRLLQPRLYPANQDTYQKFNSLESVAKWPMASTSQPSQKPYLLDELRAIFRQDPAAPKGPKTIITELDALGNTSALTLSEQVLVSWLLSLLLTRRLAPSTAQRYLESIGKEWLSMTVQLPLASYDGIDFTELYHSILNRPRSQYQRDFMAGRLQDMHVFAVEAFDMAALPESLATGEKKNPHVSAAIVDEPLFAGLLAQVDCFIDTDVTLRMMLKSFLIMAYRTGLRPGELAKLRLMDVEPSPIGWLFVRNNRHGHNKTDAALRKVPLYPMLTGNERDLLKRYIGERRMQADSNKELLFHAAGNPHERVNLQQISLMVRSVLYQLSGGLHYRLYHLRHSCFSRMQLLLHHDLVSLPDIVQRALLPYPDTQREEIVRLIAGQHRLRDRYMALAVMAGHSSPEITLNHYLHFTDLLLGRHLACNQTPLSRQESQYLFGISTHKQRTLDCEQEKPTPLTPAKLMPHLLKRLGAYQATPPRQVRQGIKAKTLADANRASHYVQSEAVLKHLEKGKDLREIASQFGLSEELLATWHASAIELGNLVTQKARSRLIPRNRQRQLLPAELGTTAEKHALADVLKVCQAMRKRPKQMAEFRWAIRYCLTNSNSSHAGLKFTSPKIFRRFMTFVSKLYPWSQWRLDLHVPQDKPAKRWHLHPALAVERSTLRKVQQFPQGYAYLYLNHPKEELCQAGHSSPMLRYLFHRFAIILFKATSIRRWQIGDSQNLQRIAKLADTNPMTYEVLMEIDRMSRDMTRYEMALCGSLFHEALQRADEDVYRDVVEQLYEEGRQRAAEWSVAQDEPRWD
;
A
#
# COMPACT_ATOMS: atom_id res chain seq x y z
N MET A 1 -17.59 -53.99 -46.62
CA MET A 1 -17.70 -53.91 -45.15
C MET A 1 -18.01 -52.46 -44.80
N VAL A 2 -19.24 -52.15 -44.37
CA VAL A 2 -19.66 -50.76 -44.13
C VAL A 2 -19.00 -50.26 -42.85
N GLN A 3 -18.00 -49.36 -42.97
CA GLN A 3 -17.43 -48.70 -41.80
C GLN A 3 -18.51 -47.80 -41.19
N LEU A 4 -18.88 -48.02 -39.93
CA LEU A 4 -19.85 -47.22 -39.18
C LEU A 4 -19.17 -46.57 -37.97
N GLY A 5 -19.67 -45.40 -37.56
CA GLY A 5 -19.23 -44.73 -36.33
C GLY A 5 -17.90 -43.98 -36.43
N ARG A 6 -16.98 -44.25 -35.50
CA ARG A 6 -15.73 -43.47 -35.31
C ARG A 6 -14.78 -43.57 -36.50
N ASP A 7 -14.73 -44.72 -37.18
CA ASP A 7 -13.81 -44.97 -38.29
C ASP A 7 -14.26 -44.32 -39.59
N LYS A 8 -15.57 -44.35 -39.90
CA LYS A 8 -16.14 -43.57 -41.01
C LYS A 8 -15.88 -42.07 -40.82
N ARG A 9 -16.15 -41.53 -39.63
CA ARG A 9 -15.83 -40.12 -39.30
C ARG A 9 -14.33 -39.81 -39.35
N ARG A 10 -13.45 -40.81 -39.24
CA ARG A 10 -12.00 -40.64 -39.39
C ARG A 10 -11.61 -40.62 -40.85
N GLN A 11 -12.24 -41.47 -41.67
CA GLN A 11 -12.03 -41.51 -43.12
C GLN A 11 -12.60 -40.26 -43.79
N ASP A 12 -13.85 -39.87 -43.48
CA ASP A 12 -14.47 -38.65 -43.99
C ASP A 12 -13.62 -37.41 -43.69
N ARG A 13 -13.00 -37.35 -42.49
CA ARG A 13 -12.07 -36.27 -42.10
C ARG A 13 -10.74 -36.30 -42.86
N LYS A 14 -10.27 -37.48 -43.27
CA LYS A 14 -9.07 -37.61 -44.11
C LYS A 14 -9.36 -37.14 -45.52
N ASP A 15 -10.49 -37.57 -46.09
CA ASP A 15 -10.90 -37.21 -47.43
C ASP A 15 -11.16 -35.69 -47.53
N GLU A 16 -11.81 -35.10 -46.52
CA GLU A 16 -11.99 -33.64 -46.40
C GLU A 16 -10.64 -32.90 -46.26
N ALA A 17 -9.72 -33.42 -45.45
CA ALA A 17 -8.38 -32.85 -45.29
C ALA A 17 -7.58 -32.85 -46.61
N GLU A 18 -7.69 -33.92 -47.40
CA GLU A 18 -7.00 -34.05 -48.69
C GLU A 18 -7.54 -33.04 -49.73
N VAL A 19 -8.86 -32.86 -49.79
CA VAL A 19 -9.49 -31.83 -50.65
C VAL A 19 -9.01 -30.43 -50.26
N VAL A 20 -8.98 -30.13 -48.96
CA VAL A 20 -8.54 -28.82 -48.45
C VAL A 20 -7.07 -28.55 -48.76
N ILE A 21 -6.18 -29.53 -48.54
CA ILE A 21 -4.75 -29.41 -48.85
C ILE A 21 -4.55 -29.21 -50.35
N THR A 22 -5.27 -29.97 -51.19
CA THR A 22 -5.15 -29.88 -52.64
C THR A 22 -5.52 -28.48 -53.14
N GLN A 23 -6.61 -27.90 -52.63
CA GLN A 23 -7.02 -26.54 -52.96
C GLN A 23 -6.01 -25.49 -52.44
N ALA A 24 -5.48 -25.68 -51.24
CA ALA A 24 -4.48 -24.78 -50.67
C ALA A 24 -3.18 -24.78 -51.46
N ILE A 25 -2.70 -25.95 -51.88
CA ILE A 25 -1.53 -26.11 -52.75
C ILE A 25 -1.80 -25.46 -54.12
N LYS A 26 -3.02 -25.57 -54.66
CA LYS A 26 -3.38 -24.92 -55.94
C LYS A 26 -3.28 -23.39 -55.85
N ILE A 27 -3.77 -22.81 -54.74
CA ILE A 27 -3.66 -21.37 -54.49
C ILE A 27 -2.19 -20.97 -54.33
N PHE A 28 -1.42 -21.73 -53.53
CA PHE A 28 0.00 -21.47 -53.33
C PHE A 28 0.80 -21.53 -54.65
N ARG A 29 0.55 -22.56 -55.48
CA ARG A 29 1.13 -22.73 -56.83
C ARG A 29 0.79 -21.61 -57.79
N HIS A 30 -0.40 -21.04 -57.67
CA HIS A 30 -0.84 -19.96 -58.56
C HIS A 30 -0.06 -18.67 -58.32
N HIS A 31 0.22 -18.35 -57.05
CA HIS A 31 0.90 -17.11 -56.66
C HIS A 31 2.42 -17.22 -56.63
N LEU A 32 2.94 -18.39 -56.25
CA LEU A 32 4.38 -18.65 -56.10
C LEU A 32 4.79 -19.97 -56.80
N PRO A 33 4.60 -20.10 -58.13
CA PRO A 33 5.08 -21.27 -58.87
C PRO A 33 6.61 -21.42 -58.76
N GLU A 34 7.34 -20.31 -58.72
CA GLU A 34 8.81 -20.25 -58.66
C GLU A 34 9.42 -20.91 -57.41
N MET A 35 8.64 -21.06 -56.32
CA MET A 35 9.08 -21.74 -55.10
C MET A 35 9.08 -23.27 -55.21
N LEU A 36 8.48 -23.82 -56.27
CA LEU A 36 8.28 -25.26 -56.49
C LEU A 36 9.11 -25.80 -57.66
N GLU A 37 9.96 -24.97 -58.24
CA GLU A 37 10.92 -25.34 -59.30
C GLU A 37 12.14 -26.05 -58.70
N GLU A 38 12.95 -26.73 -59.55
CA GLU A 38 14.16 -27.46 -59.11
C GLU A 38 15.19 -26.56 -58.41
N SER A 39 15.24 -25.27 -58.78
CA SER A 39 16.01 -24.22 -58.09
C SER A 39 15.04 -23.16 -57.57
N PRO A 40 14.53 -23.30 -56.33
CA PRO A 40 13.42 -22.47 -55.85
C PRO A 40 13.84 -21.01 -55.62
N CYS A 41 13.08 -20.06 -56.16
CA CYS A 41 13.26 -18.63 -55.91
C CYS A 41 12.29 -18.14 -54.83
N THR A 42 12.78 -17.35 -53.87
CA THR A 42 12.00 -16.93 -52.68
C THR A 42 11.80 -15.42 -52.53
N ASP A 43 12.35 -14.62 -53.45
CA ASP A 43 12.44 -13.15 -53.36
C ASP A 43 11.07 -12.45 -53.24
N ARG A 44 10.01 -13.08 -53.75
CA ARG A 44 8.65 -12.52 -53.76
C ARG A 44 7.76 -13.04 -52.63
N PHE A 45 8.23 -13.98 -51.81
CA PHE A 45 7.41 -14.65 -50.80
C PHE A 45 6.75 -13.66 -49.82
N GLU A 46 7.53 -12.79 -49.19
CA GLU A 46 7.01 -11.84 -48.19
C GLU A 46 5.98 -10.86 -48.79
N ARG A 47 6.18 -10.48 -50.06
CA ARG A 47 5.28 -9.57 -50.76
C ARG A 47 3.95 -10.22 -51.14
N LEU A 48 3.95 -11.49 -51.55
CA LEU A 48 2.76 -12.19 -52.07
C LEU A 48 2.03 -13.03 -51.02
N TRP A 49 2.65 -13.30 -49.87
CA TRP A 49 2.00 -14.02 -48.78
C TRP A 49 0.65 -13.41 -48.32
N PRO A 50 0.49 -12.07 -48.19
CA PRO A 50 -0.79 -11.47 -47.82
C PRO A 50 -1.93 -11.80 -48.82
N ASP A 51 -1.62 -11.88 -50.12
CA ASP A 51 -2.58 -12.19 -51.17
C ASP A 51 -2.98 -13.69 -51.13
N ILE A 52 -1.99 -14.57 -50.90
CA ILE A 52 -2.21 -15.99 -50.67
C ILE A 52 -3.09 -16.20 -49.44
N ASP A 53 -2.81 -15.51 -48.33
CA ASP A 53 -3.59 -15.62 -47.10
C ASP A 53 -5.05 -15.16 -47.30
N ALA A 54 -5.24 -14.03 -47.98
CA ALA A 54 -6.56 -13.52 -48.32
C ALA A 54 -7.35 -14.50 -49.20
N GLN A 55 -6.71 -15.07 -50.23
CA GLN A 55 -7.37 -16.04 -51.11
C GLN A 55 -7.66 -17.38 -50.41
N LEU A 56 -6.75 -17.86 -49.55
CA LEU A 56 -7.01 -19.05 -48.73
C LEU A 56 -8.25 -18.84 -47.85
N ARG A 57 -8.45 -17.65 -47.28
CA ARG A 57 -9.66 -17.33 -46.48
C ARG A 57 -10.93 -17.27 -47.31
N GLN A 58 -10.83 -16.81 -48.56
CA GLN A 58 -11.97 -16.66 -49.46
C GLN A 58 -12.41 -18.00 -50.08
N ASP A 59 -11.45 -18.79 -50.56
CA ASP A 59 -11.71 -20.01 -51.34
C ASP A 59 -11.98 -21.22 -50.44
N LEU A 60 -11.34 -21.28 -49.25
CA LEU A 60 -11.60 -22.32 -48.26
C LEU A 60 -12.81 -21.92 -47.41
N LYS A 61 -13.99 -22.26 -47.92
CA LYS A 61 -15.35 -21.90 -47.44
C LYS A 61 -15.62 -22.02 -45.92
N THR A 62 -14.78 -22.74 -45.16
CA THR A 62 -14.92 -22.86 -43.70
C THR A 62 -13.65 -22.40 -42.99
N LEU A 63 -13.83 -21.75 -41.83
CA LEU A 63 -12.72 -21.34 -40.96
C LEU A 63 -11.85 -22.53 -40.53
N HIS A 64 -12.43 -23.73 -40.41
CA HIS A 64 -11.70 -24.95 -40.09
C HIS A 64 -10.76 -25.36 -41.23
N ALA A 65 -11.28 -25.42 -42.47
CA ALA A 65 -10.51 -25.76 -43.67
C ALA A 65 -9.37 -24.77 -43.90
N TYR A 66 -9.67 -23.48 -43.83
CA TYR A 66 -8.67 -22.42 -43.93
C TYR A 66 -7.53 -22.59 -42.92
N ARG A 67 -7.86 -22.77 -41.63
CA ARG A 67 -6.85 -22.89 -40.57
C ARG A 67 -6.00 -24.15 -40.71
N PHE A 68 -6.63 -25.25 -41.12
CA PHE A 68 -5.93 -26.50 -41.39
C PHE A 68 -4.94 -26.33 -42.55
N ALA A 69 -5.39 -25.78 -43.68
CA ALA A 69 -4.53 -25.47 -44.83
C ALA A 69 -3.36 -24.55 -44.47
N TYR A 70 -3.64 -23.43 -43.79
CA TYR A 70 -2.61 -22.48 -43.34
C TYR A 70 -1.56 -23.17 -42.46
N SER A 71 -2.00 -23.97 -41.48
CA SER A 71 -1.08 -24.71 -40.59
C SER A 71 -0.23 -25.71 -41.35
N VAL A 72 -0.79 -26.40 -42.35
CA VAL A 72 -0.05 -27.34 -43.19
C VAL A 72 0.98 -26.60 -44.05
N ILE A 73 0.62 -25.45 -44.64
CA ILE A 73 1.57 -24.63 -45.42
C ILE A 73 2.73 -24.16 -44.54
N CYS A 74 2.46 -23.55 -43.39
CA CYS A 74 3.51 -23.12 -42.47
C CYS A 74 4.44 -24.28 -42.05
N GLN A 75 3.87 -25.45 -41.75
CA GLN A 75 4.65 -26.63 -41.40
C GLN A 75 5.55 -27.10 -42.56
N LYS A 76 5.05 -27.05 -43.80
CA LYS A 76 5.84 -27.41 -44.99
C LYS A 76 6.95 -26.39 -45.25
N LEU A 77 6.67 -25.08 -45.13
CA LEU A 77 7.68 -24.02 -45.22
C LEU A 77 8.77 -24.18 -44.17
N GLU A 78 8.40 -24.49 -42.92
CA GLU A 78 9.35 -24.76 -41.85
C GLU A 78 10.21 -25.99 -42.15
N MET A 79 9.61 -27.05 -42.68
CA MET A 79 10.33 -28.26 -43.06
C MET A 79 11.33 -27.99 -44.19
N GLY A 80 10.94 -27.19 -45.21
CA GLY A 80 11.84 -26.80 -46.30
C GLY A 80 12.99 -25.90 -45.83
N ASN A 81 12.73 -24.95 -44.91
CA ASN A 81 13.79 -24.16 -44.27
C ASN A 81 14.78 -25.07 -43.52
N ARG A 82 14.30 -26.06 -42.76
CA ARG A 82 15.16 -27.02 -42.04
C ARG A 82 15.97 -27.92 -42.96
N GLN A 83 15.45 -28.20 -44.17
CA GLN A 83 16.12 -28.99 -45.20
C GLN A 83 17.07 -28.16 -46.08
N GLY A 84 17.15 -26.84 -45.86
CA GLY A 84 17.97 -25.92 -46.66
C GLY A 84 17.40 -25.63 -48.06
N ILE A 85 16.15 -25.99 -48.32
CA ILE A 85 15.46 -25.76 -49.62
C ILE A 85 15.09 -24.28 -49.76
N TRP A 86 14.71 -23.63 -48.67
CA TRP A 86 14.33 -22.21 -48.62
C TRP A 86 15.01 -21.50 -47.44
N CYS A 87 15.04 -20.17 -47.50
CA CYS A 87 15.46 -19.31 -46.38
C CYS A 87 14.46 -18.15 -46.24
N ILE A 88 13.27 -18.44 -45.71
CA ILE A 88 12.17 -17.46 -45.60
C ILE A 88 11.63 -17.35 -44.19
N ALA A 89 11.10 -16.16 -43.84
CA ALA A 89 10.39 -15.95 -42.58
C ALA A 89 9.03 -16.67 -42.61
N ILE A 90 8.80 -17.63 -41.70
CA ILE A 90 7.56 -18.39 -41.66
C ILE A 90 6.43 -17.48 -41.15
N PRO A 91 5.27 -17.48 -41.81
CA PRO A 91 4.10 -16.74 -41.35
C PRO A 91 3.69 -17.09 -39.90
N PRO A 92 3.23 -16.13 -39.09
CA PRO A 92 2.89 -16.37 -37.70
C PRO A 92 1.75 -17.40 -37.57
N PRO A 93 1.79 -18.31 -36.58
CA PRO A 93 0.79 -19.36 -36.43
C PRO A 93 -0.57 -18.81 -36.00
N TYR A 94 -1.64 -19.48 -36.44
CA TYR A 94 -3.00 -19.19 -35.98
C TYR A 94 -3.18 -19.55 -34.50
N LEU A 95 -3.34 -18.54 -33.66
CA LEU A 95 -3.80 -18.73 -32.28
C LEU A 95 -5.29 -19.07 -32.28
N THR A 96 -5.65 -20.24 -31.76
CA THR A 96 -7.04 -20.55 -31.45
C THR A 96 -7.23 -20.71 -29.97
N VAL A 97 -8.04 -19.81 -29.42
CA VAL A 97 -8.56 -19.93 -28.06
C VAL A 97 -9.64 -21.01 -28.08
N ARG A 98 -9.31 -22.22 -27.65
CA ARG A 98 -10.32 -23.24 -27.39
C ARG A 98 -11.16 -22.76 -26.21
N ARG A 99 -12.49 -22.68 -26.38
CA ARG A 99 -13.37 -22.46 -25.23
C ARG A 99 -13.20 -23.63 -24.26
N PRO A 100 -13.03 -23.38 -22.95
CA PRO A 100 -13.07 -24.45 -21.96
C PRO A 100 -14.38 -25.21 -22.05
N HIS A 101 -14.36 -26.50 -21.72
CA HIS A 101 -15.61 -27.27 -21.63
C HIS A 101 -16.52 -26.63 -20.56
N PRO A 102 -17.82 -26.46 -20.83
CA PRO A 102 -18.73 -25.82 -19.89
C PRO A 102 -18.79 -26.62 -18.58
N PHE A 103 -18.85 -25.91 -17.45
CA PHE A 103 -18.97 -26.52 -16.13
C PHE A 103 -20.23 -27.38 -16.02
N ARG A 104 -21.37 -26.83 -16.47
CA ARG A 104 -22.66 -27.53 -16.56
C ARG A 104 -22.70 -28.35 -17.85
N SER A 105 -22.41 -29.63 -17.73
CA SER A 105 -22.48 -30.63 -18.80
C SER A 105 -23.68 -31.56 -18.63
N GLU A 106 -23.95 -32.41 -19.61
CA GLU A 106 -24.97 -33.46 -19.49
C GLU A 106 -24.69 -34.39 -18.28
N HIS A 107 -23.43 -34.78 -18.07
CA HIS A 107 -23.03 -35.56 -16.90
C HIS A 107 -23.28 -34.83 -15.58
N TRP A 108 -23.09 -33.50 -15.55
CA TRP A 108 -23.44 -32.69 -14.37
C TRP A 108 -24.93 -32.78 -14.08
N HIS A 109 -25.77 -32.55 -15.11
CA HIS A 109 -27.21 -32.58 -14.98
C HIS A 109 -27.73 -33.95 -14.51
N GLN A 110 -27.21 -35.03 -15.08
CA GLN A 110 -27.57 -36.39 -14.67
C GLN A 110 -27.19 -36.66 -13.21
N ALA A 111 -25.99 -36.25 -12.79
CA ALA A 111 -25.57 -36.37 -11.40
C ALA A 111 -26.46 -35.55 -10.45
N THR A 112 -26.89 -34.36 -10.85
CA THR A 112 -27.82 -33.52 -10.07
C THR A 112 -29.19 -34.17 -9.93
N ILE A 113 -29.75 -34.76 -10.99
CA ILE A 113 -31.03 -35.50 -10.91
C ILE A 113 -30.90 -36.67 -9.94
N THR A 114 -29.84 -37.48 -10.05
CA THR A 114 -29.59 -38.60 -9.14
C THR A 114 -29.55 -38.13 -7.68
N MET A 115 -28.84 -37.03 -7.41
CA MET A 115 -28.76 -36.46 -6.05
C MET A 115 -30.07 -35.85 -5.58
N ALA A 116 -30.84 -35.20 -6.46
CA ALA A 116 -32.16 -34.66 -6.13
C ALA A 116 -33.13 -35.76 -5.70
N ASN A 117 -33.17 -36.87 -6.45
CA ASN A 117 -34.00 -38.03 -6.12
C ASN A 117 -33.57 -38.66 -4.79
N ALA A 118 -32.26 -38.88 -4.59
CA ALA A 118 -31.74 -39.42 -3.34
C ALA A 118 -32.07 -38.53 -2.13
N ALA A 119 -31.87 -37.21 -2.26
CA ALA A 119 -32.19 -36.25 -1.20
C ALA A 119 -33.69 -36.14 -0.92
N HIS A 120 -34.54 -36.32 -1.93
CA HIS A 120 -35.99 -36.37 -1.74
C HIS A 120 -36.40 -37.64 -0.99
N THR A 121 -35.96 -38.82 -1.44
CA THR A 121 -36.23 -40.10 -0.78
C THR A 121 -35.76 -40.07 0.66
N TRP A 122 -34.51 -39.67 0.92
CA TRP A 122 -33.95 -39.58 2.26
C TRP A 122 -34.77 -38.66 3.19
N ARG A 123 -35.23 -37.49 2.70
CA ARG A 123 -36.08 -36.59 3.50
C ARG A 123 -37.41 -37.23 3.87
N THR A 124 -38.03 -37.98 2.95
CA THR A 124 -39.32 -38.64 3.22
C THR A 124 -39.20 -39.83 4.18
N THR A 125 -38.03 -40.47 4.26
CA THR A 125 -37.78 -41.63 5.13
C THR A 125 -37.28 -41.27 6.53
N LEU A 126 -37.11 -39.98 6.86
CA LEU A 126 -36.74 -39.52 8.20
C LEU A 126 -37.85 -39.84 9.21
N SER A 127 -37.85 -41.02 9.83
CA SER A 127 -38.95 -41.45 10.73
C SER A 127 -38.75 -41.11 12.20
N GLU A 128 -37.51 -40.98 12.68
CA GLU A 128 -37.21 -40.78 14.10
C GLU A 128 -35.92 -39.95 14.33
N PRO A 129 -35.82 -39.24 15.48
CA PRO A 129 -34.57 -38.62 15.90
C PRO A 129 -33.56 -39.70 16.29
N THR A 130 -32.29 -39.51 15.90
CA THR A 130 -31.20 -40.42 16.28
C THR A 130 -30.28 -39.74 17.30
N GLN A 131 -29.81 -40.52 18.27
CA GLN A 131 -28.75 -40.12 19.20
C GLN A 131 -27.44 -40.88 18.93
N ASP A 132 -27.46 -41.83 17.99
CA ASP A 132 -26.29 -42.59 17.57
C ASP A 132 -25.25 -41.64 16.92
N PRO A 133 -24.03 -41.51 17.49
CA PRO A 133 -23.00 -40.60 17.00
C PRO A 133 -22.60 -40.87 15.55
N ASP A 134 -22.51 -42.13 15.13
CA ASP A 134 -22.08 -42.48 13.77
C ASP A 134 -23.14 -42.11 12.73
N ARG A 135 -24.42 -42.37 13.04
CA ARG A 135 -25.54 -41.89 12.23
C ARG A 135 -25.64 -40.36 12.22
N LEU A 136 -25.38 -39.69 13.33
CA LEU A 136 -25.34 -38.21 13.38
C LEU A 136 -24.18 -37.64 12.54
N PHE A 137 -23.01 -38.28 12.56
CA PHE A 137 -21.89 -37.93 11.71
C PHE A 137 -22.20 -38.17 10.22
N ALA A 138 -22.83 -39.29 9.88
CA ALA A 138 -23.29 -39.56 8.52
C ALA A 138 -24.29 -38.49 8.04
N ARG A 139 -25.28 -38.13 8.86
CA ARG A 139 -26.23 -37.03 8.59
C ARG A 139 -25.52 -35.69 8.43
N LEU A 140 -24.48 -35.42 9.23
CA LEU A 140 -23.68 -34.20 9.12
C LEU A 140 -22.96 -34.14 7.77
N LEU A 141 -22.37 -35.23 7.31
CA LEU A 141 -21.72 -35.29 6.01
C LEU A 141 -22.75 -35.16 4.87
N VAL A 142 -23.90 -35.87 4.94
CA VAL A 142 -24.99 -35.74 3.95
C VAL A 142 -25.45 -34.29 3.84
N CYS A 143 -25.80 -33.66 4.97
CA CYS A 143 -26.22 -32.25 4.98
C CYS A 143 -25.10 -31.31 4.53
N GLY A 144 -23.87 -31.55 4.95
CA GLY A 144 -22.72 -30.77 4.52
C GLY A 144 -22.49 -30.83 3.01
N ILE A 145 -22.74 -31.97 2.38
CA ILE A 145 -22.60 -32.16 0.93
C ILE A 145 -23.79 -31.55 0.15
N LEU A 146 -25.01 -31.68 0.66
CA LEU A 146 -26.24 -31.21 0.00
C LEU A 146 -26.53 -29.72 0.20
N TYR A 147 -26.09 -29.14 1.30
CA TYR A 147 -26.43 -27.77 1.72
C TYR A 147 -25.19 -26.95 2.10
N GLY A 148 -24.17 -27.57 2.69
CA GLY A 148 -23.05 -26.87 3.31
C GLY A 148 -21.81 -26.64 2.44
N GLY A 149 -21.76 -27.18 1.21
CA GLY A 149 -20.61 -27.02 0.31
C GLY A 149 -19.41 -27.95 0.62
N LEU A 150 -19.61 -29.01 1.42
CA LEU A 150 -18.59 -30.01 1.79
C LEU A 150 -18.39 -31.08 0.70
N ASN A 151 -18.35 -30.66 -0.56
CA ASN A 151 -18.36 -31.57 -1.72
C ASN A 151 -16.98 -32.18 -2.05
N ARG A 152 -15.94 -31.82 -1.30
CA ARG A 152 -14.56 -32.29 -1.47
C ARG A 152 -14.25 -33.46 -0.53
N PRO A 153 -14.04 -34.69 -1.05
CA PRO A 153 -13.96 -35.90 -0.22
C PRO A 153 -12.88 -35.93 0.85
N TYR A 154 -11.70 -35.36 0.57
CA TYR A 154 -10.61 -35.27 1.55
C TYR A 154 -10.99 -34.44 2.78
N LEU A 155 -11.96 -33.52 2.68
CA LEU A 155 -12.46 -32.76 3.82
C LEU A 155 -13.33 -33.58 4.76
N TRP A 156 -13.88 -34.73 4.33
CA TRP A 156 -14.71 -35.57 5.20
C TRP A 156 -13.91 -36.20 6.34
N LEU A 157 -12.69 -36.65 6.05
CA LEU A 157 -11.76 -37.17 7.06
C LEU A 157 -11.24 -36.05 7.98
N ALA A 158 -10.95 -34.88 7.39
CA ALA A 158 -10.53 -33.72 8.18
C ALA A 158 -11.65 -33.24 9.12
N MET A 159 -12.92 -33.33 8.69
CA MET A 159 -14.09 -33.06 9.52
C MET A 159 -14.15 -34.00 10.71
N GLY A 160 -13.99 -35.31 10.48
CA GLY A 160 -13.97 -36.29 11.57
C GLY A 160 -12.88 -36.00 12.59
N ARG A 161 -11.66 -35.68 12.14
CA ARG A 161 -10.54 -35.31 13.03
C ARG A 161 -10.80 -34.02 13.82
N ALA A 162 -11.28 -32.97 13.16
CA ALA A 162 -11.57 -31.70 13.81
C ALA A 162 -12.63 -31.85 14.93
N LEU A 163 -13.60 -32.74 14.74
CA LEU A 163 -14.68 -32.99 15.71
C LEU A 163 -14.26 -33.82 16.93
N LEU A 164 -13.02 -34.30 17.01
CA LEU A 164 -12.47 -34.90 18.23
C LEU A 164 -12.29 -33.85 19.33
N GLU A 165 -11.91 -32.62 18.98
CA GLU A 165 -11.69 -31.52 19.92
C GLU A 165 -12.95 -31.19 20.73
N ILE A 166 -12.81 -30.85 22.01
CA ILE A 166 -13.94 -30.50 22.89
C ILE A 166 -14.68 -29.26 22.38
N GLN A 167 -13.93 -28.27 21.88
CA GLN A 167 -14.44 -27.01 21.34
C GLN A 167 -13.98 -26.81 19.88
N PRO A 168 -14.53 -27.58 18.93
CA PRO A 168 -14.02 -27.63 17.56
C PRO A 168 -14.44 -26.41 16.71
N LEU A 169 -15.31 -25.55 17.25
CA LEU A 169 -15.82 -24.38 16.55
C LEU A 169 -14.95 -23.17 16.80
N SER A 170 -14.67 -22.43 15.74
CA SER A 170 -14.08 -21.09 15.80
C SER A 170 -15.11 -20.02 15.44
N GLY A 171 -14.89 -18.79 15.90
CA GLY A 171 -15.71 -17.63 15.55
C GLY A 171 -16.35 -16.93 16.75
N ASN A 172 -17.52 -16.36 16.52
CA ASN A 172 -18.29 -15.57 17.49
C ASN A 172 -19.80 -15.77 17.27
N HIS A 173 -20.63 -14.86 17.78
CA HIS A 173 -22.09 -14.93 17.66
C HIS A 173 -22.63 -14.50 16.27
N GLU A 174 -21.80 -13.90 15.41
CA GLU A 174 -22.15 -13.50 14.04
C GLU A 174 -21.73 -14.56 13.00
N LEU A 175 -20.59 -15.22 13.25
CA LEU A 175 -19.95 -16.15 12.32
C LEU A 175 -19.35 -17.34 13.08
N THR A 176 -19.59 -18.56 12.60
CA THR A 176 -19.04 -19.78 13.18
C THR A 176 -18.55 -20.72 12.08
N TRP A 177 -17.38 -21.33 12.28
CA TRP A 177 -16.78 -22.27 11.33
C TRP A 177 -15.98 -23.36 12.03
N ILE A 178 -15.56 -24.37 11.26
CA ILE A 178 -14.62 -25.41 11.68
C ILE A 178 -13.36 -25.27 10.83
N THR A 179 -12.18 -25.26 11.45
CA THR A 179 -10.91 -25.28 10.73
C THR A 179 -10.53 -26.73 10.44
N LEU A 180 -10.50 -27.11 9.18
CA LEU A 180 -10.14 -28.45 8.72
C LEU A 180 -8.65 -28.47 8.35
N THR A 181 -7.85 -29.19 9.13
CA THR A 181 -6.40 -29.32 8.88
C THR A 181 -6.09 -30.61 8.12
N LEU A 182 -5.31 -30.46 7.05
CA LEU A 182 -4.84 -31.55 6.19
C LEU A 182 -3.33 -31.44 6.01
N GLU A 183 -2.73 -32.60 5.76
CA GLU A 183 -1.39 -32.66 5.20
C GLU A 183 -1.35 -32.01 3.82
N PRO A 184 -0.22 -31.37 3.44
CA PRO A 184 -0.03 -30.88 2.08
C PRO A 184 -0.27 -32.02 1.08
N GLY A 185 -1.00 -31.74 0.00
CA GLY A 185 -1.41 -32.76 -0.97
C GLY A 185 -2.19 -32.17 -2.13
N GLU A 186 -3.44 -32.61 -2.29
CA GLU A 186 -4.35 -32.13 -3.35
C GLU A 186 -4.69 -30.64 -3.26
N LEU A 187 -4.52 -30.03 -2.09
CA LEU A 187 -4.68 -28.60 -1.87
C LEU A 187 -3.32 -27.95 -1.54
N PRO A 188 -3.12 -26.68 -1.94
CA PRO A 188 -1.92 -25.94 -1.56
C PRO A 188 -1.86 -25.78 -0.04
N SER A 189 -0.66 -25.97 0.52
CA SER A 189 -0.41 -25.58 1.90
C SER A 189 -0.52 -24.07 2.04
N ASN A 190 -1.00 -23.61 3.19
CA ASN A 190 -1.25 -22.18 3.44
C ASN A 190 -0.82 -21.71 4.83
N SER A 191 -0.30 -22.62 5.65
CA SER A 191 0.26 -22.31 6.96
C SER A 191 1.47 -23.20 7.23
N TYR A 192 2.26 -22.78 8.20
CA TYR A 192 3.38 -23.54 8.73
C TYR A 192 3.11 -23.85 10.21
N TYR A 193 3.36 -25.08 10.62
CA TYR A 193 3.23 -25.55 12.00
C TYR A 193 4.62 -25.76 12.60
N ARG A 194 4.89 -25.17 13.78
CA ARG A 194 6.08 -25.48 14.58
C ARG A 194 5.73 -26.52 15.61
N HIS A 195 6.54 -27.58 15.72
CA HIS A 195 6.46 -28.47 16.88
C HIS A 195 6.89 -27.69 18.13
N ASP A 196 5.94 -27.36 18.99
CA ASP A 196 6.22 -27.12 20.41
C ASP A 196 6.18 -28.48 21.15
N GLU A 197 6.99 -28.62 22.20
CA GLU A 197 7.44 -29.86 22.87
C GLU A 197 6.34 -30.72 23.58
N HIS A 198 5.14 -30.87 23.03
CA HIS A 198 4.00 -31.50 23.73
C HIS A 198 3.31 -32.69 23.04
N ASP A 199 3.90 -33.28 22.00
CA ASP A 199 3.49 -34.62 21.55
C ASP A 199 4.54 -35.67 21.93
N GLY A 200 4.46 -36.13 23.18
CA GLY A 200 5.10 -37.36 23.60
C GLY A 200 4.33 -38.53 23.02
N ASN A 201 4.67 -38.95 21.80
CA ASN A 201 4.56 -40.33 21.27
C ASN A 201 4.65 -40.33 19.73
N ALA A 202 5.86 -40.31 19.18
CA ALA A 202 6.11 -40.79 17.82
C ALA A 202 7.59 -41.20 17.68
N GLU A 203 7.91 -42.42 18.10
CA GLU A 203 9.10 -43.13 17.63
C GLU A 203 8.93 -43.44 16.14
N HIS A 204 9.35 -42.56 15.24
CA HIS A 204 9.76 -42.94 13.87
C HIS A 204 10.90 -42.03 13.42
N ASN A 205 12.05 -42.67 13.17
CA ASN A 205 13.30 -42.06 12.74
C ASN A 205 13.19 -41.43 11.34
N GLU A 206 12.90 -40.13 11.25
CA GLU A 206 13.40 -39.28 10.15
C GLU A 206 13.86 -37.93 10.73
N ILE A 207 15.16 -37.69 10.64
CA ILE A 207 15.82 -36.50 11.18
C ILE A 207 15.46 -35.30 10.28
N HIS A 208 14.31 -34.65 10.56
CA HIS A 208 14.00 -33.33 10.03
C HIS A 208 14.57 -32.26 10.98
N GLN A 209 15.84 -31.89 10.79
CA GLN A 209 16.48 -30.78 11.49
C GLN A 209 15.98 -29.42 10.96
N THR A 210 14.82 -29.00 11.48
CA THR A 210 14.27 -27.66 11.76
C THR A 210 12.75 -27.82 11.72
N GLY A 211 12.11 -27.96 12.89
CA GLY A 211 10.74 -28.47 13.07
C GLY A 211 9.60 -27.57 12.60
N ILE A 212 9.57 -27.20 11.32
CA ILE A 212 8.47 -26.46 10.68
C ILE A 212 7.88 -27.33 9.57
N ARG A 213 6.64 -27.79 9.75
CA ARG A 213 5.89 -28.59 8.76
C ARG A 213 4.87 -27.70 8.05
N ALA A 214 4.84 -27.72 6.72
CA ALA A 214 3.78 -27.08 5.96
C ALA A 214 2.45 -27.82 6.18
N ILE A 215 1.35 -27.09 6.34
CA ILE A 215 0.00 -27.66 6.52
C ILE A 215 -1.02 -26.90 5.66
N THR A 216 -2.14 -27.55 5.38
CA THR A 216 -3.29 -26.96 4.70
C THR A 216 -4.43 -26.79 5.69
N GLN A 217 -4.88 -25.56 5.90
CA GLN A 217 -6.08 -25.24 6.68
C GLN A 217 -7.19 -24.79 5.75
N VAL A 218 -8.37 -25.39 5.85
CA VAL A 218 -9.58 -24.97 5.13
C VAL A 218 -10.65 -24.61 6.16
N ASN A 219 -11.21 -23.40 6.11
CA ASN A 219 -12.28 -23.05 7.03
C ASN A 219 -13.62 -23.48 6.43
N TYR A 220 -14.26 -24.49 7.00
CA TYR A 220 -15.59 -24.89 6.61
C TYR A 220 -16.63 -24.07 7.37
N MET A 221 -17.40 -23.26 6.66
CA MET A 221 -18.44 -22.37 7.18
C MET A 221 -19.80 -23.02 6.91
N PRO A 222 -20.37 -23.81 7.85
CA PRO A 222 -21.51 -24.65 7.56
C PRO A 222 -22.79 -23.81 7.40
N ASP A 223 -23.68 -24.26 6.51
CA ASP A 223 -25.02 -23.70 6.38
C ASP A 223 -25.89 -24.01 7.63
N PRO A 224 -27.04 -23.34 7.82
CA PRO A 224 -27.88 -23.55 9.00
C PRO A 224 -28.34 -25.00 9.21
N ILE A 225 -28.61 -25.77 8.15
CA ILE A 225 -29.02 -27.18 8.26
C ILE A 225 -27.85 -27.99 8.81
N SER A 226 -26.66 -27.84 8.22
CA SER A 226 -25.45 -28.51 8.70
C SER A 226 -25.10 -28.13 10.14
N LEU A 227 -25.25 -26.85 10.52
CA LEU A 227 -25.04 -26.38 11.90
C LEU A 227 -26.02 -27.04 12.89
N GLY A 228 -27.28 -27.24 12.47
CA GLY A 228 -28.30 -27.92 13.27
C GLY A 228 -27.92 -29.37 13.58
N ILE A 229 -27.43 -30.12 12.58
CA ILE A 229 -26.96 -31.49 12.78
C ILE A 229 -25.68 -31.51 13.61
N LEU A 230 -24.72 -30.63 13.31
CA LEU A 230 -23.48 -30.51 14.05
C LEU A 230 -23.74 -30.31 15.54
N ARG A 231 -24.72 -29.47 15.89
CA ARG A 231 -25.14 -29.30 17.29
C ARG A 231 -25.61 -30.61 17.92
N GLN A 232 -26.43 -31.40 17.21
CA GLN A 232 -26.91 -32.69 17.73
C GLN A 232 -25.75 -33.67 17.90
N PHE A 233 -24.84 -33.74 16.92
CA PHE A 233 -23.62 -34.54 17.01
C PHE A 233 -22.79 -34.15 18.24
N LEU A 234 -22.44 -32.88 18.40
CA LEU A 234 -21.63 -32.40 19.53
C LEU A 234 -22.28 -32.60 20.90
N LYS A 235 -23.62 -32.64 20.95
CA LYS A 235 -24.38 -32.91 22.17
C LYS A 235 -24.35 -34.39 22.57
N HIS A 236 -24.34 -35.29 21.59
CA HIS A 236 -24.52 -36.73 21.82
C HIS A 236 -23.26 -37.57 21.60
N ARG A 237 -22.18 -36.99 21.04
CA ARG A 237 -20.92 -37.71 20.86
C ARG A 237 -20.29 -38.10 22.21
N PRO A 238 -19.89 -39.36 22.40
CA PRO A 238 -19.09 -39.75 23.55
C PRO A 238 -17.63 -39.31 23.37
N ALA A 239 -16.89 -39.22 24.47
CA ALA A 239 -15.44 -38.94 24.44
C ALA A 239 -14.63 -40.05 23.75
N THR A 240 -15.17 -41.26 23.68
CA THR A 240 -14.58 -42.45 23.04
C THR A 240 -14.91 -42.58 21.54
N TRP A 241 -15.62 -41.60 20.96
CA TRP A 241 -15.98 -41.67 19.55
C TRP A 241 -14.73 -41.56 18.66
N CYS A 242 -14.64 -42.44 17.67
CA CYS A 242 -13.54 -42.48 16.71
C CYS A 242 -14.05 -42.16 15.29
N PRO A 243 -13.50 -41.15 14.60
CA PRO A 243 -13.90 -40.86 13.24
C PRO A 243 -13.41 -41.93 12.25
N PRO A 244 -14.07 -42.07 11.08
CA PRO A 244 -13.55 -42.88 9.99
C PRO A 244 -12.13 -42.45 9.57
N THR A 245 -11.29 -43.41 9.23
CA THR A 245 -9.88 -43.17 8.86
C THR A 245 -9.66 -43.18 7.35
N LYS A 246 -10.57 -43.82 6.61
CA LYS A 246 -10.49 -43.96 5.15
C LYS A 246 -11.71 -43.34 4.47
N GLN A 247 -11.47 -42.75 3.30
CA GLN A 247 -12.54 -42.12 2.51
C GLN A 247 -13.64 -43.11 2.09
N ALA A 248 -13.27 -44.37 1.85
CA ALA A 248 -14.22 -45.44 1.53
C ALA A 248 -15.20 -45.72 2.68
N GLU A 249 -14.76 -45.59 3.94
CA GLU A 249 -15.62 -45.75 5.12
C GLU A 249 -16.65 -44.60 5.18
N CYS A 250 -16.22 -43.35 4.95
CA CYS A 250 -17.14 -42.22 4.82
C CYS A 250 -18.16 -42.43 3.69
N LEU A 251 -17.72 -42.94 2.53
CA LEU A 251 -18.62 -43.22 1.41
C LEU A 251 -19.67 -44.28 1.77
N GLY A 252 -19.26 -45.36 2.46
CA GLY A 252 -20.20 -46.38 2.93
C GLY A 252 -21.23 -45.84 3.92
N LEU A 253 -20.83 -44.96 4.85
CA LEU A 253 -21.75 -44.29 5.77
C LEU A 253 -22.76 -43.40 5.03
N LEU A 254 -22.31 -42.63 4.03
CA LEU A 254 -23.16 -41.77 3.21
C LEU A 254 -24.20 -42.56 2.42
N GLN A 255 -23.77 -43.65 1.75
CA GLN A 255 -24.67 -44.51 0.98
C GLN A 255 -25.72 -45.20 1.86
N LYS A 256 -25.30 -45.65 3.06
CA LYS A 256 -26.21 -46.25 4.05
C LYS A 256 -27.26 -45.26 4.54
N GLU A 257 -26.88 -44.03 4.88
CA GLU A 257 -27.83 -43.01 5.35
C GLU A 257 -28.76 -42.53 4.24
N LEU A 258 -28.27 -42.39 2.99
CA LEU A 258 -29.09 -42.01 1.83
C LEU A 258 -29.99 -43.15 1.32
N GLY A 259 -29.71 -44.41 1.71
CA GLY A 259 -30.45 -45.58 1.25
C GLY A 259 -30.30 -45.88 -0.24
N ALA A 260 -29.18 -45.47 -0.85
CA ALA A 260 -28.92 -45.65 -2.29
C ALA A 260 -27.42 -45.80 -2.59
N GLU A 261 -27.09 -46.62 -3.59
CA GLU A 261 -25.73 -46.70 -4.14
C GLU A 261 -25.44 -45.50 -5.04
N ILE A 262 -24.81 -44.48 -4.46
CA ILE A 262 -24.44 -43.25 -5.15
C ILE A 262 -22.93 -43.20 -5.32
N SER A 263 -22.47 -42.90 -6.53
CA SER A 263 -21.04 -42.74 -6.80
C SER A 263 -20.48 -41.50 -6.09
N GLN A 264 -19.21 -41.55 -5.70
CA GLN A 264 -18.52 -40.39 -5.12
C GLN A 264 -18.60 -39.17 -6.06
N GLN A 265 -18.49 -39.37 -7.37
CA GLN A 265 -18.59 -38.28 -8.34
C GLN A 265 -19.98 -37.62 -8.33
N ALA A 266 -21.05 -38.40 -8.18
CA ALA A 266 -22.40 -37.87 -8.07
C ALA A 266 -22.60 -37.11 -6.75
N LEU A 267 -22.07 -37.61 -5.62
CA LEU A 267 -22.06 -36.89 -4.35
C LEU A 267 -21.31 -35.54 -4.43
N CYS A 268 -20.12 -35.53 -5.03
CA CYS A 268 -19.31 -34.31 -5.14
C CYS A 268 -19.91 -33.28 -6.10
N ARG A 269 -20.31 -33.70 -7.30
CA ARG A 269 -20.73 -32.78 -8.37
C ARG A 269 -22.24 -32.58 -8.44
N GLY A 270 -23.00 -33.66 -8.28
CA GLY A 270 -24.46 -33.61 -8.37
C GLY A 270 -25.10 -32.82 -7.21
N ALA A 271 -24.56 -32.98 -6.00
CA ALA A 271 -25.14 -32.37 -4.80
C ALA A 271 -25.05 -30.84 -4.81
N ILE A 272 -23.89 -30.26 -5.16
CA ILE A 272 -23.78 -28.81 -5.27
C ILE A 272 -24.64 -28.24 -6.42
N GLY A 273 -24.87 -29.03 -7.48
CA GLY A 273 -25.84 -28.69 -8.52
C GLY A 273 -27.29 -28.68 -8.03
N LEU A 274 -27.63 -29.46 -6.99
CA LEU A 274 -28.92 -29.34 -6.30
C LEU A 274 -28.95 -28.09 -5.42
N THR A 275 -27.84 -27.77 -4.74
CA THR A 275 -27.74 -26.62 -3.83
C THR A 275 -27.98 -25.29 -4.54
N GLU A 276 -27.50 -25.11 -5.78
CA GLU A 276 -27.72 -23.88 -6.56
C GLU A 276 -29.18 -23.64 -6.96
N HIS A 277 -30.06 -24.63 -6.82
CA HIS A 277 -31.49 -24.53 -7.12
C HIS A 277 -32.36 -24.32 -5.86
N GLN A 278 -31.76 -24.15 -4.69
CA GLN A 278 -32.49 -23.91 -3.45
C GLN A 278 -33.01 -22.46 -3.40
N LEU A 279 -34.23 -22.29 -2.87
CA LEU A 279 -34.86 -20.98 -2.78
C LEU A 279 -33.99 -20.04 -1.92
N GLY A 280 -33.64 -18.87 -2.46
CA GLY A 280 -32.81 -17.87 -1.78
C GLY A 280 -31.30 -18.10 -1.82
N THR A 281 -30.83 -19.22 -2.39
CA THR A 281 -29.40 -19.52 -2.53
C THR A 281 -28.89 -19.10 -3.91
N GLU A 282 -28.29 -17.91 -4.03
CA GLU A 282 -27.68 -17.46 -5.28
C GLU A 282 -26.19 -17.80 -5.30
N LEU A 283 -25.74 -18.81 -6.05
CA LEU A 283 -24.33 -19.20 -6.09
C LEU A 283 -23.65 -18.76 -7.40
N PRO A 284 -22.73 -17.76 -7.37
CA PRO A 284 -21.89 -17.45 -8.51
C PRO A 284 -21.03 -18.65 -8.93
N GLN A 285 -20.83 -18.84 -10.24
CA GLN A 285 -20.12 -20.00 -10.79
C GLN A 285 -18.74 -20.25 -10.17
N VAL A 286 -18.01 -19.20 -9.80
CA VAL A 286 -16.71 -19.29 -9.13
C VAL A 286 -16.78 -20.04 -7.78
N LEU A 287 -17.88 -19.88 -7.03
CA LEU A 287 -18.08 -20.57 -5.77
C LEU A 287 -18.48 -22.04 -6.00
N LEU A 288 -19.17 -22.35 -7.10
CA LEU A 288 -19.45 -23.73 -7.52
C LEU A 288 -18.18 -24.47 -7.92
N GLU A 289 -17.29 -23.83 -8.70
CA GLU A 289 -15.99 -24.39 -9.09
C GLU A 289 -15.12 -24.66 -7.85
N TYR A 290 -15.13 -23.74 -6.88
CA TYR A 290 -14.44 -23.92 -5.59
C TYR A 290 -15.03 -25.06 -4.76
N ALA A 291 -16.37 -25.08 -4.57
CA ALA A 291 -17.06 -26.11 -3.79
C ALA A 291 -16.85 -27.51 -4.39
N ALA A 292 -16.92 -27.64 -5.72
CA ALA A 292 -16.68 -28.88 -6.44
C ALA A 292 -15.19 -29.31 -6.50
N GLY A 293 -14.27 -28.48 -5.99
CA GLY A 293 -12.83 -28.74 -5.99
C GLY A 293 -12.17 -28.68 -7.36
N ARG A 294 -12.80 -28.04 -8.36
CA ARG A 294 -12.24 -27.86 -9.71
C ARG A 294 -11.26 -26.69 -9.79
N THR A 295 -11.48 -25.66 -8.99
CA THR A 295 -10.55 -24.53 -8.88
C THR A 295 -10.15 -24.35 -7.41
N PRO A 296 -8.87 -24.48 -7.06
CA PRO A 296 -8.43 -24.36 -5.67
C PRO A 296 -8.48 -22.90 -5.20
N SER A 297 -8.55 -22.70 -3.89
CA SER A 297 -8.40 -21.37 -3.27
C SER A 297 -7.83 -21.60 -1.88
N ALA A 298 -6.76 -20.90 -1.55
CA ALA A 298 -6.15 -21.00 -0.23
C ALA A 298 -6.98 -20.20 0.78
N SER A 299 -7.61 -20.91 1.72
CA SER A 299 -8.30 -20.30 2.86
C SER A 299 -7.33 -19.44 3.70
N LEU A 300 -7.87 -18.41 4.36
CA LEU A 300 -7.11 -17.66 5.37
C LEU A 300 -6.83 -18.57 6.59
N PRO A 301 -5.56 -18.75 7.02
CA PRO A 301 -5.23 -19.58 8.17
C PRO A 301 -5.83 -19.04 9.48
N LEU A 302 -6.02 -19.94 10.44
CA LEU A 302 -6.72 -19.68 11.71
C LEU A 302 -6.08 -18.53 12.52
N ALA A 303 -4.74 -18.41 12.51
CA ALA A 303 -4.03 -17.34 13.22
C ALA A 303 -4.41 -15.93 12.71
N TYR A 304 -4.62 -15.78 11.40
CA TYR A 304 -5.06 -14.51 10.82
C TYR A 304 -6.56 -14.26 11.04
N TRP A 305 -7.39 -15.31 11.09
CA TRP A 305 -8.78 -15.19 11.53
C TRP A 305 -8.89 -14.72 12.98
N HIS A 306 -8.07 -15.25 13.89
CA HIS A 306 -8.02 -14.78 15.28
C HIS A 306 -7.65 -13.29 15.36
N ARG A 307 -6.75 -12.82 14.49
CA ARG A 307 -6.46 -11.40 14.36
C ARG A 307 -7.66 -10.59 13.90
N LEU A 308 -8.43 -11.04 12.90
CA LEU A 308 -9.65 -10.35 12.49
C LEU A 308 -10.69 -10.31 13.62
N LEU A 309 -10.76 -11.39 14.41
CA LEU A 309 -11.62 -11.47 15.60
C LEU A 309 -11.20 -10.49 16.71
N GLN A 310 -9.89 -10.28 16.85
CA GLN A 310 -9.28 -9.46 17.89
C GLN A 310 -8.19 -8.57 17.27
N PRO A 311 -8.55 -7.45 16.62
CA PRO A 311 -7.62 -6.62 15.85
C PRO A 311 -6.79 -5.71 16.75
N ARG A 312 -6.03 -6.33 17.65
CA ARG A 312 -5.20 -5.66 18.63
C ARG A 312 -3.84 -5.29 18.03
N LEU A 313 -3.31 -4.16 18.51
CA LEU A 313 -1.95 -3.72 18.24
C LEU A 313 -1.07 -3.89 19.49
N TYR A 314 0.18 -4.31 19.25
CA TYR A 314 1.26 -4.39 20.22
C TYR A 314 2.28 -3.26 19.94
N PRO A 315 3.13 -2.87 20.90
CA PRO A 315 4.15 -1.85 20.65
C PRO A 315 5.18 -2.34 19.63
N ALA A 316 5.57 -1.45 18.71
CA ALA A 316 6.71 -1.66 17.83
C ALA A 316 7.88 -0.76 18.27
N ASN A 317 9.02 -1.38 18.57
CA ASN A 317 10.22 -0.73 19.10
C ASN A 317 11.18 -0.34 17.96
N GLN A 318 10.65 0.09 16.82
CA GLN A 318 11.45 0.50 15.65
C GLN A 318 11.47 2.02 15.52
N ASP A 319 12.57 2.66 15.86
CA ASP A 319 12.69 4.13 15.89
C ASP A 319 13.55 4.71 14.74
N THR A 320 14.23 3.86 13.97
CA THR A 320 15.22 4.27 12.97
C THR A 320 14.97 3.52 11.65
N TYR A 321 14.69 4.24 10.57
CA TYR A 321 14.42 3.67 9.26
C TYR A 321 15.69 3.19 8.54
N GLN A 322 16.83 3.84 8.76
CA GLN A 322 18.12 3.47 8.18
C GLN A 322 18.60 2.08 8.59
N LYS A 323 18.15 1.56 9.75
CA LYS A 323 18.46 0.18 10.19
C LYS A 323 17.98 -0.88 9.20
N PHE A 324 16.96 -0.57 8.40
CA PHE A 324 16.45 -1.48 7.37
C PHE A 324 17.26 -1.45 6.06
N ASN A 325 18.24 -0.55 5.95
CA ASN A 325 19.15 -0.48 4.79
C ASN A 325 20.24 -1.57 4.85
N SER A 326 20.37 -2.25 6.00
CA SER A 326 21.36 -3.28 6.31
C SER A 326 20.68 -4.48 6.98
N LEU A 327 21.04 -5.71 6.61
CA LEU A 327 20.48 -6.98 7.08
C LEU A 327 20.82 -7.34 8.55
N GLU A 328 20.72 -6.40 9.51
CA GLU A 328 21.01 -6.68 10.93
C GLU A 328 19.95 -7.56 11.63
N SER A 329 18.87 -7.98 10.96
CA SER A 329 17.72 -8.64 11.62
C SER A 329 17.45 -10.11 11.26
N VAL A 330 18.34 -10.81 10.55
CA VAL A 330 18.26 -12.27 10.39
C VAL A 330 19.39 -12.90 11.20
N ALA A 331 19.15 -13.03 12.51
CA ALA A 331 20.05 -13.71 13.42
C ALA A 331 20.14 -15.20 13.07
N LYS A 332 21.24 -15.59 12.39
CA LYS A 332 22.00 -16.86 12.51
C LYS A 332 23.01 -17.04 11.36
N TRP A 333 23.82 -16.02 11.05
CA TRP A 333 25.16 -16.19 10.44
C TRP A 333 25.94 -14.89 10.65
N PRO A 334 27.23 -14.92 11.05
CA PRO A 334 28.01 -13.69 11.23
C PRO A 334 28.30 -13.05 9.86
N MET A 335 27.94 -11.77 9.66
CA MET A 335 28.41 -11.01 8.49
C MET A 335 28.91 -9.62 8.88
N ALA A 336 30.07 -9.26 8.33
CA ALA A 336 30.81 -8.04 8.62
C ALA A 336 30.55 -6.92 7.58
N SER A 337 30.56 -5.69 8.12
CA SER A 337 30.85 -4.36 7.53
C SER A 337 30.28 -3.92 6.16
N THR A 338 29.29 -3.00 6.26
CA THR A 338 29.27 -1.63 5.68
C THR A 338 29.93 -1.38 4.31
N SER A 339 29.35 -1.90 3.24
CA SER A 339 29.41 -1.25 1.91
C SER A 339 28.16 -1.60 1.11
N GLN A 340 27.66 -0.66 0.29
CA GLN A 340 26.50 -0.90 -0.56
C GLN A 340 26.81 -2.07 -1.51
N PRO A 341 25.91 -3.06 -1.67
CA PRO A 341 26.15 -4.21 -2.54
C PRO A 341 26.25 -3.76 -4.00
N SER A 342 27.46 -3.71 -4.53
CA SER A 342 27.74 -3.61 -5.96
C SER A 342 27.89 -5.02 -6.52
N GLN A 343 27.27 -5.32 -7.67
CA GLN A 343 27.44 -6.59 -8.38
C GLN A 343 28.93 -6.95 -8.45
N LYS A 344 29.29 -8.18 -8.06
CA LYS A 344 30.68 -8.60 -8.12
C LYS A 344 30.98 -9.04 -9.56
N PRO A 345 31.79 -8.28 -10.32
CA PRO A 345 32.15 -8.72 -11.67
C PRO A 345 32.93 -10.03 -11.54
N TYR A 346 32.60 -11.02 -12.37
CA TYR A 346 33.24 -12.35 -12.42
C TYR A 346 32.98 -13.30 -11.24
N LEU A 347 31.93 -13.10 -10.42
CA LEU A 347 31.59 -14.04 -9.33
C LEU A 347 31.49 -15.50 -9.79
N LEU A 348 30.92 -15.75 -10.97
CA LEU A 348 30.81 -17.11 -11.51
C LEU A 348 32.19 -17.74 -11.74
N ASP A 349 33.17 -16.96 -12.21
CA ASP A 349 34.52 -17.44 -12.49
C ASP A 349 35.31 -17.67 -11.19
N GLU A 350 35.08 -16.83 -10.16
CA GLU A 350 35.61 -17.08 -8.81
C GLU A 350 35.03 -18.36 -8.19
N LEU A 351 33.70 -18.56 -8.28
CA LEU A 351 33.06 -19.79 -7.80
C LEU A 351 33.63 -21.01 -8.54
N ARG A 352 33.82 -20.92 -9.86
CA ARG A 352 34.47 -21.97 -10.65
C ARG A 352 35.90 -22.24 -10.21
N ALA A 353 36.67 -21.21 -9.88
CA ALA A 353 38.04 -21.35 -9.38
C ALA A 353 38.09 -22.03 -8.00
N ILE A 354 37.14 -21.72 -7.11
CA ILE A 354 37.01 -22.37 -5.80
C ILE A 354 36.74 -23.88 -5.96
N PHE A 355 35.84 -24.25 -6.87
CA PHE A 355 35.51 -25.65 -7.16
C PHE A 355 36.52 -26.37 -8.08
N ARG A 356 37.51 -25.66 -8.63
CA ARG A 356 38.52 -26.26 -9.53
C ARG A 356 39.38 -27.25 -8.75
N GLN A 357 39.43 -28.50 -9.22
CA GLN A 357 40.32 -29.51 -8.67
C GLN A 357 41.62 -29.56 -9.46
N ASP A 358 42.74 -29.43 -8.77
CA ASP A 358 44.07 -29.73 -9.31
C ASP A 358 44.31 -31.24 -9.20
N PRO A 359 44.60 -31.95 -10.32
CA PRO A 359 44.92 -33.37 -10.29
C PRO A 359 46.12 -33.72 -9.40
N ALA A 360 47.06 -32.79 -9.20
CA ALA A 360 48.25 -32.99 -8.38
C ALA A 360 48.01 -32.66 -6.89
N ALA A 361 46.99 -31.86 -6.56
CA ALA A 361 46.67 -31.41 -5.19
C ALA A 361 45.17 -31.11 -5.04
N PRO A 362 44.31 -32.15 -4.92
CA PRO A 362 42.87 -31.96 -4.87
C PRO A 362 42.45 -31.20 -3.60
N LYS A 363 41.71 -30.11 -3.76
CA LYS A 363 41.14 -29.36 -2.64
C LYS A 363 40.15 -30.24 -1.87
N GLY A 364 40.41 -30.43 -0.58
CA GLY A 364 39.50 -31.12 0.32
C GLY A 364 38.19 -30.33 0.55
N PRO A 365 37.08 -30.99 0.92
CA PRO A 365 35.79 -30.31 1.17
C PRO A 365 35.89 -29.17 2.19
N LYS A 366 36.73 -29.31 3.22
CA LYS A 366 36.96 -28.27 4.24
C LYS A 366 37.53 -26.99 3.63
N THR A 367 38.51 -27.10 2.75
CA THR A 367 39.14 -25.94 2.08
C THR A 367 38.13 -25.20 1.20
N ILE A 368 37.31 -25.94 0.44
CA ILE A 368 36.25 -25.36 -0.41
C ILE A 368 35.20 -24.64 0.44
N ILE A 369 34.78 -25.24 1.56
CA ILE A 369 33.86 -24.62 2.51
C ILE A 369 34.45 -23.32 3.08
N THR A 370 35.71 -23.32 3.51
CA THR A 370 36.38 -22.13 4.04
C THR A 370 36.50 -21.02 2.99
N GLU A 371 36.85 -21.36 1.75
CA GLU A 371 36.92 -20.38 0.65
C GLU A 371 35.54 -19.80 0.29
N LEU A 372 34.48 -20.63 0.27
CA LEU A 372 33.10 -20.17 0.03
C LEU A 372 32.57 -19.30 1.19
N ASP A 373 32.84 -19.67 2.43
CA ASP A 373 32.44 -18.90 3.61
C ASP A 373 33.18 -17.55 3.66
N ALA A 374 34.49 -17.54 3.34
CA ALA A 374 35.26 -16.30 3.19
C ALA A 374 34.70 -15.42 2.07
N LEU A 375 34.32 -15.99 0.92
CA LEU A 375 33.71 -15.26 -0.19
C LEU A 375 32.39 -14.60 0.22
N GLY A 376 31.55 -15.32 0.98
CA GLY A 376 30.29 -14.80 1.53
C GLY A 376 30.49 -13.71 2.56
N ASN A 377 31.50 -13.82 3.42
CA ASN A 377 31.74 -12.91 4.54
C ASN A 377 32.58 -11.66 4.19
N THR A 378 33.36 -11.71 3.10
CA THR A 378 34.33 -10.66 2.74
C THR A 378 33.86 -9.77 1.58
N SER A 379 32.81 -10.18 0.84
CA SER A 379 32.32 -9.47 -0.35
C SER A 379 30.90 -8.92 -0.16
N ALA A 380 30.64 -7.69 -0.63
CA ALA A 380 29.29 -7.11 -0.65
C ALA A 380 28.44 -7.71 -1.79
N LEU A 381 27.82 -8.87 -1.55
CA LEU A 381 27.02 -9.60 -2.53
C LEU A 381 25.57 -9.08 -2.63
N THR A 382 25.00 -9.08 -3.83
CA THR A 382 23.55 -8.87 -4.08
C THR A 382 22.73 -10.07 -3.59
N LEU A 383 21.41 -9.91 -3.40
CA LEU A 383 20.53 -11.00 -2.93
C LEU A 383 20.60 -12.26 -3.83
N SER A 384 20.70 -12.08 -5.14
CA SER A 384 20.87 -13.20 -6.09
C SER A 384 22.16 -13.99 -5.85
N GLU A 385 23.26 -13.26 -5.63
CA GLU A 385 24.58 -13.83 -5.41
C GLU A 385 24.65 -14.52 -4.04
N GLN A 386 24.08 -13.90 -3.00
CA GLN A 386 23.97 -14.48 -1.66
C GLN A 386 23.20 -15.81 -1.68
N VAL A 387 22.05 -15.88 -2.35
CA VAL A 387 21.27 -17.12 -2.47
C VAL A 387 22.11 -18.23 -3.09
N LEU A 388 22.84 -17.94 -4.17
CA LEU A 388 23.67 -18.94 -4.85
C LEU A 388 24.82 -19.42 -3.96
N VAL A 389 25.57 -18.50 -3.35
CA VAL A 389 26.73 -18.84 -2.50
C VAL A 389 26.28 -19.62 -1.26
N SER A 390 25.26 -19.15 -0.56
CA SER A 390 24.74 -19.81 0.65
C SER A 390 24.09 -21.15 0.32
N TRP A 391 23.45 -21.30 -0.84
CA TRP A 391 22.93 -22.60 -1.27
C TRP A 391 24.06 -23.60 -1.49
N LEU A 392 25.13 -23.21 -2.20
CA LEU A 392 26.30 -24.07 -2.40
C LEU A 392 26.97 -24.47 -1.07
N LEU A 393 27.07 -23.55 -0.12
CA LEU A 393 27.52 -23.86 1.24
C LEU A 393 26.59 -24.88 1.93
N SER A 394 25.28 -24.71 1.84
CA SER A 394 24.30 -25.65 2.42
C SER A 394 24.39 -27.06 1.83
N LEU A 395 24.71 -27.18 0.53
CA LEU A 395 24.91 -28.47 -0.13
C LEU A 395 26.11 -29.23 0.48
N LEU A 396 27.18 -28.51 0.83
CA LEU A 396 28.40 -29.10 1.39
C LEU A 396 28.32 -29.31 2.90
N LEU A 397 27.79 -28.35 3.65
CA LEU A 397 27.75 -28.37 5.13
C LEU A 397 26.57 -29.18 5.66
N THR A 398 25.36 -28.87 5.19
CA THR A 398 24.12 -29.45 5.73
C THR A 398 23.83 -30.79 5.06
N ARG A 399 23.90 -30.84 3.72
CA ARG A 399 23.58 -32.05 2.94
C ARG A 399 24.77 -32.97 2.71
N ARG A 400 25.98 -32.54 3.07
CA ARG A 400 27.24 -33.31 2.97
C ARG A 400 27.48 -33.90 1.57
N LEU A 401 27.10 -33.18 0.52
CA LEU A 401 27.34 -33.61 -0.87
C LEU A 401 28.84 -33.51 -1.21
N ALA A 402 29.28 -34.35 -2.15
CA ALA A 402 30.64 -34.27 -2.68
C ALA A 402 30.86 -32.94 -3.43
N PRO A 403 32.06 -32.31 -3.34
CA PRO A 403 32.35 -31.06 -4.03
C PRO A 403 32.10 -31.11 -5.55
N SER A 404 32.38 -32.25 -6.19
CA SER A 404 32.10 -32.48 -7.61
C SER A 404 30.61 -32.41 -7.95
N THR A 405 29.73 -32.81 -7.02
CA THR A 405 28.28 -32.72 -7.19
C THR A 405 27.81 -31.27 -7.08
N ALA A 406 28.30 -30.54 -6.09
CA ALA A 406 28.00 -29.11 -5.94
C ALA A 406 28.51 -28.29 -7.14
N GLN A 407 29.70 -28.61 -7.67
CA GLN A 407 30.25 -28.02 -8.89
C GLN A 407 29.35 -28.29 -10.10
N ARG A 408 28.88 -29.53 -10.29
CA ARG A 408 27.94 -29.88 -11.36
C ARG A 408 26.63 -29.10 -11.23
N TYR A 409 26.16 -28.84 -10.01
CA TYR A 409 24.94 -28.04 -9.79
C TYR A 409 25.18 -26.57 -10.14
N LEU A 410 26.31 -26.00 -9.71
CA LEU A 410 26.76 -24.66 -10.10
C LEU A 410 26.83 -24.50 -11.62
N GLU A 411 27.46 -25.43 -12.33
CA GLU A 411 27.55 -25.38 -13.80
C GLU A 411 26.19 -25.50 -14.49
N SER A 412 25.23 -26.21 -13.88
CA SER A 412 23.91 -26.40 -14.47
C SER A 412 23.01 -25.17 -14.41
N ILE A 413 23.04 -24.40 -13.31
CA ILE A 413 22.09 -23.30 -13.09
C ILE A 413 22.73 -21.95 -12.77
N GLY A 414 24.01 -21.91 -12.34
CA GLY A 414 24.66 -20.71 -11.81
C GLY A 414 24.78 -19.58 -12.82
N LYS A 415 25.23 -19.88 -14.04
CA LYS A 415 25.32 -18.87 -15.13
C LYS A 415 23.96 -18.26 -15.43
N GLU A 416 22.96 -19.12 -15.60
CA GLU A 416 21.63 -18.70 -16.00
C GLU A 416 20.95 -17.89 -14.89
N TRP A 417 21.02 -18.38 -13.65
CA TRP A 417 20.54 -17.68 -12.47
C TRP A 417 21.13 -16.27 -12.40
N LEU A 418 22.46 -16.16 -12.26
CA LEU A 418 23.14 -14.87 -12.11
C LEU A 418 22.85 -13.92 -13.28
N SER A 419 22.81 -14.43 -14.53
CA SER A 419 22.53 -13.59 -15.69
C SER A 419 21.11 -13.03 -15.73
N MET A 420 20.12 -13.82 -15.29
CA MET A 420 18.72 -13.46 -15.40
C MET A 420 18.22 -12.66 -14.20
N THR A 421 18.83 -12.81 -13.03
CA THR A 421 18.39 -12.19 -11.79
C THR A 421 19.11 -10.90 -11.44
N VAL A 422 20.18 -10.54 -12.16
CA VAL A 422 21.13 -9.47 -11.78
C VAL A 422 20.47 -8.12 -11.52
N GLN A 423 19.37 -7.81 -12.24
CA GLN A 423 18.61 -6.56 -12.06
C GLN A 423 17.18 -6.78 -11.54
N LEU A 424 16.86 -8.01 -11.15
CA LEU A 424 15.52 -8.36 -10.70
C LEU A 424 15.36 -8.09 -9.20
N PRO A 425 14.28 -7.44 -8.77
CA PRO A 425 14.03 -7.17 -7.35
C PRO A 425 13.50 -8.44 -6.65
N LEU A 426 14.33 -9.47 -6.50
CA LEU A 426 13.95 -10.80 -5.99
C LEU A 426 13.25 -10.75 -4.61
N ALA A 427 13.61 -9.79 -3.75
CA ALA A 427 12.95 -9.58 -2.45
C ALA A 427 11.47 -9.18 -2.56
N SER A 428 11.03 -8.72 -3.73
CA SER A 428 9.66 -8.30 -4.01
C SER A 428 8.85 -9.30 -4.84
N TYR A 429 9.49 -10.40 -5.26
CA TYR A 429 8.87 -11.43 -6.09
C TYR A 429 7.93 -12.29 -5.26
N ASP A 430 6.74 -12.56 -5.80
CA ASP A 430 5.85 -13.60 -5.31
C ASP A 430 6.16 -14.96 -5.95
N GLY A 431 5.44 -15.99 -5.52
CA GLY A 431 5.63 -17.34 -6.06
C GLY A 431 5.45 -17.42 -7.58
N ILE A 432 4.49 -16.68 -8.14
CA ILE A 432 4.23 -16.66 -9.59
C ILE A 432 5.37 -15.94 -10.33
N ASP A 433 5.93 -14.88 -9.73
CA ASP A 433 7.08 -14.15 -10.28
C ASP A 433 8.31 -15.07 -10.36
N PHE A 434 8.54 -15.90 -9.35
CA PHE A 434 9.58 -16.93 -9.38
C PHE A 434 9.28 -18.04 -10.41
N THR A 435 8.04 -18.53 -10.50
CA THR A 435 7.66 -19.53 -11.51
C THR A 435 7.95 -19.06 -12.93
N GLU A 436 7.58 -17.83 -13.26
CA GLU A 436 7.85 -17.27 -14.60
C GLU A 436 9.34 -17.02 -14.85
N LEU A 437 10.08 -16.55 -13.84
CA LEU A 437 11.55 -16.44 -13.92
C LEU A 437 12.16 -17.81 -14.25
N TYR A 438 11.77 -18.86 -13.54
CA TYR A 438 12.30 -20.20 -13.80
C TYR A 438 11.86 -20.75 -15.15
N HIS A 439 10.61 -20.56 -15.57
CA HIS A 439 10.19 -20.93 -16.93
C HIS A 439 10.98 -20.19 -18.01
N SER A 440 11.33 -18.92 -17.81
CA SER A 440 12.18 -18.18 -18.75
C SER A 440 13.60 -18.76 -18.87
N ILE A 441 14.14 -19.30 -17.77
CA ILE A 441 15.42 -20.02 -17.75
C ILE A 441 15.30 -21.38 -18.47
N LEU A 442 14.19 -22.10 -18.23
CA LEU A 442 13.95 -23.46 -18.72
C LEU A 442 13.50 -23.54 -20.19
N ASN A 443 12.83 -22.50 -20.70
CA ASN A 443 12.29 -22.45 -22.07
C ASN A 443 13.34 -22.20 -23.16
N ARG A 444 14.63 -22.07 -22.80
CA ARG A 444 15.72 -21.97 -23.78
C ARG A 444 15.96 -23.32 -24.48
N PRO A 445 16.36 -23.33 -25.77
CA PRO A 445 16.52 -24.56 -26.53
C PRO A 445 17.61 -25.47 -25.93
N ARG A 446 17.18 -26.63 -25.38
CA ARG A 446 18.01 -27.66 -24.73
C ARG A 446 17.35 -29.03 -24.87
N SER A 447 18.09 -30.11 -24.60
CA SER A 447 17.51 -31.46 -24.54
C SER A 447 16.54 -31.59 -23.36
N GLN A 448 15.54 -32.47 -23.48
CA GLN A 448 14.55 -32.71 -22.41
C GLN A 448 15.23 -33.09 -21.08
N TYR A 449 16.21 -34.00 -21.13
CA TYR A 449 17.00 -34.41 -19.98
C TYR A 449 17.69 -33.24 -19.25
N GLN A 450 18.30 -32.32 -20.00
CA GLN A 450 18.96 -31.14 -19.42
C GLN A 450 17.94 -30.17 -18.79
N ARG A 451 16.78 -29.99 -19.42
CA ARG A 451 15.70 -29.16 -18.87
C ARG A 451 15.19 -29.71 -17.55
N ASP A 452 14.92 -31.02 -17.47
CA ASP A 452 14.42 -31.67 -16.27
C ASP A 452 15.45 -31.63 -15.13
N PHE A 453 16.73 -31.86 -15.44
CA PHE A 453 17.82 -31.75 -14.46
C PHE A 453 17.94 -30.32 -13.91
N MET A 454 17.94 -29.30 -14.78
CA MET A 454 17.99 -27.89 -14.37
C MET A 454 16.77 -27.50 -13.52
N ALA A 455 15.57 -27.93 -13.92
CA ALA A 455 14.35 -27.66 -13.17
C ALA A 455 14.43 -28.22 -11.74
N GLY A 456 14.94 -29.45 -11.58
CA GLY A 456 15.19 -30.04 -10.27
C GLY A 456 16.24 -29.32 -9.43
N ARG A 457 17.25 -28.67 -10.03
CA ARG A 457 18.25 -27.87 -9.31
C ARG A 457 17.77 -26.47 -8.94
N LEU A 458 17.05 -25.81 -9.85
CA LEU A 458 16.40 -24.52 -9.57
C LEU A 458 15.36 -24.68 -8.45
N GLN A 459 14.57 -25.76 -8.45
CA GLN A 459 13.62 -26.07 -7.39
C GLN A 459 14.32 -26.25 -6.04
N ASP A 460 15.44 -27.00 -6.01
CA ASP A 460 16.21 -27.26 -4.80
C ASP A 460 16.80 -25.98 -4.20
N MET A 461 17.42 -25.14 -5.03
CA MET A 461 17.92 -23.82 -4.63
C MET A 461 16.79 -22.91 -4.14
N HIS A 462 15.62 -22.95 -4.78
CA HIS A 462 14.48 -22.13 -4.39
C HIS A 462 13.90 -22.54 -3.04
N VAL A 463 13.74 -23.83 -2.77
CA VAL A 463 13.30 -24.32 -1.44
C VAL A 463 14.24 -23.81 -0.35
N PHE A 464 15.55 -23.92 -0.57
CA PHE A 464 16.54 -23.34 0.33
C PHE A 464 16.37 -21.81 0.48
N ALA A 465 16.10 -21.09 -0.61
CA ALA A 465 15.92 -19.64 -0.58
C ALA A 465 14.64 -19.21 0.17
N VAL A 466 13.57 -19.99 0.10
CA VAL A 466 12.34 -19.76 0.90
C VAL A 466 12.65 -19.84 2.39
N GLU A 467 13.43 -20.83 2.81
CA GLU A 467 13.78 -21.07 4.21
C GLU A 467 14.83 -20.08 4.73
N ALA A 468 15.94 -19.92 4.01
CA ALA A 468 17.10 -19.14 4.46
C ALA A 468 16.98 -17.64 4.18
N PHE A 469 16.21 -17.24 3.15
CA PHE A 469 16.11 -15.85 2.70
C PHE A 469 14.67 -15.31 2.73
N ASP A 470 13.70 -16.07 3.27
CA ASP A 470 12.28 -15.68 3.37
C ASP A 470 11.65 -15.33 2.00
N MET A 471 12.16 -15.97 0.93
CA MET A 471 11.59 -15.82 -0.42
C MET A 471 10.18 -16.43 -0.49
N ALA A 472 9.38 -15.93 -1.45
CA ALA A 472 8.04 -16.47 -1.67
C ALA A 472 8.12 -17.86 -2.30
N ALA A 473 7.43 -18.83 -1.71
CA ALA A 473 7.39 -20.21 -2.20
C ALA A 473 6.73 -20.33 -3.58
N LEU A 474 7.16 -21.33 -4.35
CA LEU A 474 6.61 -21.60 -5.68
C LEU A 474 5.17 -22.16 -5.60
N PRO A 475 4.26 -21.67 -6.47
CA PRO A 475 2.89 -22.15 -6.61
C PRO A 475 2.78 -23.47 -7.36
N GLU A 476 3.82 -23.93 -8.04
CA GLU A 476 3.91 -25.23 -8.70
C GLU A 476 5.37 -25.71 -8.71
N SER A 477 5.58 -27.02 -8.69
CA SER A 477 6.92 -27.61 -8.81
C SER A 477 7.48 -27.40 -10.23
N LEU A 478 8.76 -27.04 -10.33
CA LEU A 478 9.43 -26.91 -11.62
C LEU A 478 9.75 -28.26 -12.26
N ALA A 479 9.99 -29.30 -11.45
CA ALA A 479 10.41 -30.62 -11.92
C ALA A 479 9.21 -31.52 -12.25
N THR A 480 9.18 -32.07 -13.47
CA THR A 480 8.17 -33.04 -13.89
C THR A 480 8.35 -34.37 -13.15
N GLY A 481 7.36 -34.78 -12.35
CA GLY A 481 7.31 -36.10 -11.72
C GLY A 481 7.26 -36.10 -10.18
N GLU A 482 7.66 -35.01 -9.52
CA GLU A 482 7.43 -34.83 -8.08
C GLU A 482 6.22 -33.91 -7.87
N LYS A 483 5.09 -34.46 -7.38
CA LYS A 483 3.99 -33.66 -6.82
C LYS A 483 4.49 -33.01 -5.52
N LYS A 484 5.31 -31.97 -5.60
CA LYS A 484 5.56 -31.09 -4.44
C LYS A 484 4.39 -30.14 -4.30
N ASN A 485 3.77 -30.20 -3.12
CA ASN A 485 2.53 -29.50 -2.81
C ASN A 485 2.80 -27.98 -2.75
N PRO A 486 2.12 -27.18 -3.57
CA PRO A 486 2.41 -25.75 -3.62
C PRO A 486 2.06 -25.05 -2.32
N HIS A 487 2.77 -23.96 -2.00
CA HIS A 487 2.52 -23.17 -0.79
C HIS A 487 2.03 -21.77 -1.15
N VAL A 488 0.84 -21.41 -0.65
CA VAL A 488 0.26 -20.07 -0.79
C VAL A 488 0.39 -19.35 0.54
N SER A 489 1.12 -18.23 0.56
CA SER A 489 1.25 -17.41 1.76
C SER A 489 0.00 -16.59 2.01
N ALA A 490 -1.06 -17.26 2.49
CA ALA A 490 -2.35 -16.67 2.77
C ALA A 490 -2.28 -15.83 4.07
N ALA A 491 -2.07 -14.52 3.92
CA ALA A 491 -2.07 -13.58 5.03
C ALA A 491 -2.74 -12.27 4.60
N ILE A 492 -3.47 -11.65 5.54
CA ILE A 492 -4.23 -10.42 5.33
C ILE A 492 -3.91 -9.41 6.43
N VAL A 493 -3.66 -8.18 6.02
CA VAL A 493 -3.45 -7.02 6.89
C VAL A 493 -4.78 -6.28 7.02
N ASP A 494 -5.38 -6.30 8.21
CA ASP A 494 -6.61 -5.54 8.54
C ASP A 494 -6.36 -4.02 8.66
N GLU A 495 -7.44 -3.24 8.59
CA GLU A 495 -7.40 -1.77 8.66
C GLU A 495 -6.69 -1.25 9.93
N PRO A 496 -6.97 -1.76 11.15
CA PRO A 496 -6.20 -1.40 12.34
C PRO A 496 -4.70 -1.70 12.23
N LEU A 497 -4.31 -2.86 11.70
CA LEU A 497 -2.89 -3.19 11.50
C LEU A 497 -2.22 -2.21 10.56
N PHE A 498 -2.87 -1.94 9.44
CA PHE A 498 -2.35 -1.04 8.41
C PHE A 498 -2.22 0.39 8.92
N ALA A 499 -3.23 0.89 9.66
CA ALA A 499 -3.14 2.18 10.34
C ALA A 499 -1.98 2.23 11.34
N GLY A 500 -1.74 1.13 12.08
CA GLY A 500 -0.60 0.98 12.98
C GLY A 500 0.75 1.06 12.23
N LEU A 501 0.86 0.41 11.07
CA LEU A 501 2.04 0.50 10.21
C LEU A 501 2.31 1.95 9.77
N LEU A 502 1.27 2.66 9.31
CA LEU A 502 1.40 4.07 8.89
C LEU A 502 1.78 4.99 10.06
N ALA A 503 1.24 4.72 11.26
CA ALA A 503 1.60 5.46 12.47
C ALA A 503 3.05 5.19 12.90
N GLN A 504 3.57 3.98 12.70
CA GLN A 504 4.96 3.66 12.99
C GLN A 504 5.93 4.45 12.11
N VAL A 505 5.58 4.71 10.85
CA VAL A 505 6.39 5.57 9.96
C VAL A 505 6.59 6.97 10.55
N ASP A 506 5.60 7.50 11.27
CA ASP A 506 5.71 8.80 11.93
C ASP A 506 6.64 8.79 13.16
N CYS A 507 6.98 7.61 13.68
CA CYS A 507 7.87 7.42 14.82
C CYS A 507 9.35 7.36 14.44
N PHE A 508 9.71 7.23 13.16
CA PHE A 508 11.12 7.17 12.74
C PHE A 508 11.83 8.52 12.90
N ILE A 509 12.86 8.56 13.75
CA ILE A 509 13.57 9.79 14.15
C ILE A 509 14.52 10.33 13.07
N ASP A 510 15.00 9.45 12.21
CA ASP A 510 15.98 9.68 11.14
C ASP A 510 15.34 9.97 9.78
N THR A 511 14.00 10.02 9.73
CA THR A 511 13.25 10.37 8.52
C THR A 511 12.78 11.82 8.60
N ASP A 512 12.83 12.53 7.47
CA ASP A 512 12.23 13.86 7.35
C ASP A 512 10.73 13.75 6.99
N VAL A 513 10.04 14.89 6.92
CA VAL A 513 8.61 14.92 6.61
C VAL A 513 8.32 14.40 5.20
N THR A 514 9.20 14.72 4.24
CA THR A 514 9.05 14.34 2.83
C THR A 514 9.16 12.82 2.66
N LEU A 515 10.17 12.20 3.26
CA LEU A 515 10.40 10.76 3.24
C LEU A 515 9.26 10.01 3.94
N ARG A 516 8.79 10.48 5.11
CA ARG A 516 7.63 9.87 5.78
C ARG A 516 6.38 9.92 4.91
N MET A 517 6.11 11.08 4.29
CA MET A 517 4.95 11.24 3.42
C MET A 517 5.06 10.36 2.17
N MET A 518 6.25 10.23 1.58
CA MET A 518 6.54 9.31 0.48
C MET A 518 6.29 7.85 0.89
N LEU A 519 6.84 7.39 2.02
CA LEU A 519 6.68 6.03 2.52
C LEU A 519 5.21 5.70 2.79
N LYS A 520 4.49 6.59 3.48
CA LYS A 520 3.05 6.41 3.73
C LYS A 520 2.26 6.35 2.42
N SER A 521 2.59 7.23 1.48
CA SER A 521 1.96 7.24 0.15
C SER A 521 2.20 5.94 -0.63
N PHE A 522 3.43 5.43 -0.60
CA PHE A 522 3.79 4.14 -1.22
C PHE A 522 2.97 2.99 -0.62
N LEU A 523 2.92 2.90 0.72
CA LEU A 523 2.20 1.85 1.44
C LEU A 523 0.69 1.93 1.21
N ILE A 524 0.10 3.13 1.21
CA ILE A 524 -1.33 3.35 0.92
C ILE A 524 -1.65 2.87 -0.49
N MET A 525 -0.85 3.24 -1.49
CA MET A 525 -1.07 2.77 -2.85
C MET A 525 -0.95 1.25 -2.95
N ALA A 526 0.06 0.63 -2.32
CA ALA A 526 0.20 -0.83 -2.28
C ALA A 526 -1.02 -1.54 -1.68
N TYR A 527 -1.51 -1.03 -0.55
CA TYR A 527 -2.61 -1.63 0.20
C TYR A 527 -4.00 -1.44 -0.43
N ARG A 528 -4.22 -0.32 -1.11
CA ARG A 528 -5.52 0.06 -1.69
C ARG A 528 -5.68 -0.38 -3.14
N THR A 529 -4.60 -0.35 -3.93
CA THR A 529 -4.66 -0.61 -5.38
C THR A 529 -4.15 -1.99 -5.77
N GLY A 530 -3.43 -2.66 -4.87
CA GLY A 530 -2.90 -3.99 -5.11
C GLY A 530 -1.85 -4.04 -6.22
N LEU A 531 -1.27 -2.91 -6.63
CA LEU A 531 -0.14 -2.89 -7.57
C LEU A 531 1.05 -3.66 -6.95
N ARG A 532 1.82 -4.36 -7.79
CA ARG A 532 3.05 -5.02 -7.33
C ARG A 532 4.04 -3.96 -6.83
N PRO A 533 4.85 -4.21 -5.79
CA PRO A 533 5.83 -3.22 -5.31
C PRO A 533 6.76 -2.69 -6.41
N GLY A 534 7.17 -3.56 -7.35
CA GLY A 534 7.94 -3.16 -8.53
C GLY A 534 7.17 -2.28 -9.53
N GLU A 535 5.85 -2.47 -9.67
CA GLU A 535 4.98 -1.60 -10.48
C GLU A 535 4.87 -0.20 -9.85
N LEU A 536 4.75 -0.12 -8.52
CA LEU A 536 4.72 1.15 -7.79
C LEU A 536 6.06 1.89 -7.86
N ALA A 537 7.17 1.19 -7.62
CA ALA A 537 8.50 1.80 -7.59
C ALA A 537 8.93 2.42 -8.93
N LYS A 538 8.35 1.96 -10.05
CA LYS A 538 8.64 2.50 -11.39
C LYS A 538 7.57 3.48 -11.92
N LEU A 539 6.52 3.75 -11.14
CA LEU A 539 5.44 4.64 -11.55
C LEU A 539 5.97 6.07 -11.73
N ARG A 540 5.62 6.75 -12.83
CA ARG A 540 5.99 8.15 -13.07
C ARG A 540 4.85 9.09 -12.76
N LEU A 541 5.14 10.39 -12.66
CA LEU A 541 4.11 11.41 -12.45
C LEU A 541 3.06 11.44 -13.58
N MET A 542 3.49 11.21 -14.83
CA MET A 542 2.60 11.08 -15.99
C MET A 542 1.73 9.82 -15.99
N ASP A 543 2.08 8.82 -15.17
CA ASP A 543 1.31 7.58 -15.07
C ASP A 543 0.16 7.70 -14.06
N VAL A 544 0.00 8.86 -13.41
CA VAL A 544 -1.16 9.20 -12.58
C VAL A 544 -2.01 10.23 -13.31
N GLU A 545 -3.23 9.86 -13.66
CA GLU A 545 -4.17 10.79 -14.31
C GLU A 545 -4.55 11.95 -13.37
N PRO A 546 -4.55 13.20 -13.84
CA PRO A 546 -4.99 14.35 -13.05
C PRO A 546 -6.53 14.48 -13.06
N SER A 547 -7.25 13.48 -12.54
CA SER A 547 -8.72 13.49 -12.46
C SER A 547 -9.23 13.15 -11.06
N PRO A 548 -10.54 13.33 -10.78
CA PRO A 548 -11.14 12.90 -9.52
C PRO A 548 -10.99 11.39 -9.24
N ILE A 549 -10.86 10.56 -10.29
CA ILE A 549 -10.62 9.11 -10.16
C ILE A 549 -9.13 8.83 -9.97
N GLY A 550 -8.28 9.56 -10.69
CA GLY A 550 -6.84 9.38 -10.67
C GLY A 550 -6.40 8.04 -11.21
N TRP A 551 -6.79 7.68 -12.44
CA TRP A 551 -6.37 6.41 -13.05
C TRP A 551 -4.85 6.25 -13.04
N LEU A 552 -4.39 5.12 -12.51
CA LEU A 552 -3.00 4.68 -12.54
C LEU A 552 -2.74 3.87 -13.81
N PHE A 553 -1.85 4.34 -14.69
CA PHE A 553 -1.46 3.63 -15.91
C PHE A 553 -0.28 2.70 -15.63
N VAL A 554 -0.55 1.40 -15.52
CA VAL A 554 0.48 0.38 -15.32
C VAL A 554 1.01 -0.07 -16.67
N ARG A 555 2.20 0.40 -17.05
CA ARG A 555 2.83 0.14 -18.36
C ARG A 555 4.35 0.00 -18.26
N ASN A 556 4.94 -0.60 -19.28
CA ASN A 556 6.39 -0.61 -19.45
C ASN A 556 6.92 0.82 -19.55
N ASN A 557 8.07 1.07 -18.94
CA ASN A 557 8.80 2.33 -19.09
C ASN A 557 10.31 2.08 -18.95
N ARG A 558 11.11 3.14 -19.14
CA ARG A 558 12.58 3.07 -19.05
C ARG A 558 13.11 2.55 -17.70
N HIS A 559 12.29 2.58 -16.65
CA HIS A 559 12.65 2.18 -15.28
C HIS A 559 12.21 0.75 -14.95
N GLY A 560 11.57 0.05 -15.90
CA GLY A 560 11.26 -1.37 -15.79
C GLY A 560 10.13 -1.84 -16.70
N HIS A 561 10.19 -3.11 -17.10
CA HIS A 561 9.15 -3.79 -17.87
C HIS A 561 8.08 -4.40 -16.95
N ASN A 562 6.87 -4.52 -17.48
CA ASN A 562 5.79 -5.30 -16.89
C ASN A 562 6.02 -6.78 -17.26
N LYS A 563 5.50 -7.65 -16.41
CA LYS A 563 5.74 -9.09 -16.42
C LYS A 563 5.12 -9.81 -17.62
N THR A 564 3.92 -9.41 -18.03
CA THR A 564 3.17 -10.02 -19.14
C THR A 564 2.42 -8.94 -19.93
N ASP A 565 1.97 -9.25 -21.15
CA ASP A 565 1.10 -8.35 -21.91
C ASP A 565 -0.21 -8.03 -21.16
N ALA A 566 -0.70 -8.98 -20.35
CA ALA A 566 -1.87 -8.80 -19.47
C ALA A 566 -1.63 -7.79 -18.33
N ALA A 567 -0.39 -7.38 -18.07
CA ALA A 567 -0.08 -6.40 -17.04
C ALA A 567 -0.26 -4.94 -17.51
N LEU A 568 -0.43 -4.69 -18.81
CA LEU A 568 -0.84 -3.38 -19.33
C LEU A 568 -2.30 -3.11 -18.94
N ARG A 569 -2.51 -2.21 -17.96
CA ARG A 569 -3.84 -1.94 -17.41
C ARG A 569 -3.93 -0.56 -16.78
N LYS A 570 -5.16 -0.16 -16.42
CA LYS A 570 -5.40 0.99 -15.55
C LYS A 570 -6.13 0.58 -14.26
N VAL A 571 -5.81 1.23 -13.15
CA VAL A 571 -6.41 0.97 -11.83
C VAL A 571 -6.87 2.30 -11.21
N PRO A 572 -8.09 2.40 -10.64
CA PRO A 572 -8.55 3.66 -10.04
C PRO A 572 -7.80 3.91 -8.73
N LEU A 573 -7.45 5.17 -8.45
CA LEU A 573 -6.73 5.53 -7.24
C LEU A 573 -7.66 6.11 -6.16
N TYR A 574 -8.15 7.34 -6.36
CA TYR A 574 -8.78 8.11 -5.29
C TYR A 574 -10.11 7.50 -4.77
N PRO A 575 -10.95 6.85 -5.60
CA PRO A 575 -12.13 6.13 -5.11
C PRO A 575 -11.77 4.94 -4.20
N MET A 576 -10.56 4.37 -4.33
CA MET A 576 -10.10 3.26 -3.50
C MET A 576 -9.58 3.70 -2.12
N LEU A 577 -9.47 5.01 -1.86
CA LEU A 577 -8.87 5.55 -0.63
C LEU A 577 -9.94 5.97 0.38
N THR A 578 -9.64 5.86 1.66
CA THR A 578 -10.38 6.58 2.71
C THR A 578 -10.17 8.09 2.59
N GLY A 579 -11.01 8.91 3.23
CA GLY A 579 -10.90 10.38 3.16
C GLY A 579 -9.52 10.90 3.57
N ASN A 580 -9.00 10.45 4.71
CA ASN A 580 -7.68 10.86 5.21
C ASN A 580 -6.53 10.44 4.29
N GLU A 581 -6.62 9.23 3.71
CA GLU A 581 -5.62 8.73 2.76
C GLU A 581 -5.66 9.53 1.45
N ARG A 582 -6.87 9.86 0.97
CA ARG A 582 -7.06 10.67 -0.23
C ARG A 582 -6.40 12.04 -0.10
N ASP A 583 -6.57 12.70 1.03
CA ASP A 583 -5.97 14.02 1.28
C ASP A 583 -4.44 13.95 1.33
N LEU A 584 -3.90 12.97 2.06
CA LEU A 584 -2.44 12.75 2.14
C LEU A 584 -1.86 12.47 0.75
N LEU A 585 -2.49 11.61 -0.04
CA LEU A 585 -1.97 11.18 -1.32
C LEU A 585 -2.09 12.27 -2.39
N LYS A 586 -3.20 13.02 -2.41
CA LYS A 586 -3.36 14.19 -3.28
C LYS A 586 -2.29 15.22 -2.98
N ARG A 587 -2.05 15.51 -1.69
CA ARG A 587 -1.01 16.42 -1.26
C ARG A 587 0.37 15.96 -1.71
N TYR A 588 0.74 14.70 -1.46
CA TYR A 588 2.02 14.16 -1.88
C TYR A 588 2.25 14.23 -3.40
N ILE A 589 1.28 13.77 -4.19
CA ILE A 589 1.36 13.80 -5.66
C ILE A 589 1.44 15.25 -6.16
N GLY A 590 0.67 16.17 -5.55
CA GLY A 590 0.72 17.60 -5.86
C GLY A 590 2.10 18.21 -5.59
N GLU A 591 2.63 18.02 -4.38
CA GLU A 591 3.98 18.50 -4.02
C GLU A 591 5.05 17.91 -4.95
N ARG A 592 4.94 16.62 -5.30
CA ARG A 592 5.88 15.95 -6.21
C ARG A 592 5.82 16.50 -7.63
N ARG A 593 4.62 16.81 -8.15
CA ARG A 593 4.44 17.44 -9.47
C ARG A 593 5.01 18.86 -9.52
N MET A 594 4.97 19.60 -8.41
CA MET A 594 5.57 20.94 -8.33
C MET A 594 7.09 20.91 -8.28
N GLN A 595 7.66 19.89 -7.63
CA GLN A 595 9.12 19.73 -7.48
C GLN A 595 9.77 19.09 -8.71
N ALA A 596 8.99 18.49 -9.60
CA ALA A 596 9.49 17.83 -10.79
C ALA A 596 9.83 18.85 -11.89
N ASP A 597 10.96 18.65 -12.55
CA ASP A 597 11.29 19.30 -13.81
C ASP A 597 10.50 18.69 -14.97
N SER A 598 10.09 17.41 -14.84
CA SER A 598 9.31 16.71 -15.86
C SER A 598 8.35 15.66 -15.30
N ASN A 599 7.19 15.53 -15.95
CA ASN A 599 6.23 14.44 -15.67
C ASN A 599 6.79 13.03 -15.98
N LYS A 600 7.96 12.91 -16.61
CA LYS A 600 8.67 11.64 -16.84
C LYS A 600 9.42 11.13 -15.60
N GLU A 601 9.55 11.94 -14.57
CA GLU A 601 10.16 11.56 -13.30
C GLU A 601 9.33 10.54 -12.53
N LEU A 602 10.01 9.77 -11.66
CA LEU A 602 9.37 8.79 -10.81
C LEU A 602 8.52 9.48 -9.74
N LEU A 603 7.33 8.92 -9.49
CA LEU A 603 6.47 9.35 -8.38
C LEU A 603 7.20 9.10 -7.06
N PHE A 604 7.66 7.86 -6.84
CA PHE A 604 8.47 7.46 -5.70
C PHE A 604 9.93 7.29 -6.13
N HIS A 605 10.86 7.97 -5.47
CA HIS A 605 12.25 7.99 -5.88
C HIS A 605 13.23 7.93 -4.70
N ALA A 606 14.48 7.55 -4.99
CA ALA A 606 15.56 7.61 -4.01
C ALA A 606 15.90 9.06 -3.65
N ALA A 607 16.39 9.29 -2.43
CA ALA A 607 16.77 10.62 -1.98
C ALA A 607 17.87 11.19 -2.89
N GLY A 608 17.70 12.44 -3.35
CA GLY A 608 18.68 13.12 -4.21
C GLY A 608 18.62 12.75 -5.70
N ASN A 609 17.86 11.72 -6.11
CA ASN A 609 17.76 11.32 -7.52
C ASN A 609 16.30 11.02 -7.94
N PRO A 610 15.64 11.91 -8.70
CA PRO A 610 14.23 11.75 -9.11
C PRO A 610 13.99 10.69 -10.21
N HIS A 611 15.06 10.05 -10.69
CA HIS A 611 15.01 9.00 -11.71
C HIS A 611 15.42 7.62 -11.18
N GLU A 612 15.87 7.55 -9.94
CA GLU A 612 16.23 6.30 -9.29
C GLU A 612 15.08 5.77 -8.43
N ARG A 613 14.82 4.47 -8.54
CA ARG A 613 13.73 3.81 -7.82
C ARG A 613 14.02 3.78 -6.33
N VAL A 614 12.96 3.83 -5.52
CA VAL A 614 13.07 3.60 -4.08
C VAL A 614 13.65 2.22 -3.76
N ASN A 615 14.39 2.11 -2.64
CA ASN A 615 14.90 0.83 -2.15
C ASN A 615 13.76 -0.05 -1.63
N LEU A 616 13.24 -0.92 -2.50
CA LEU A 616 12.15 -1.84 -2.17
C LEU A 616 12.52 -2.86 -1.08
N GLN A 617 13.79 -3.25 -0.99
CA GLN A 617 14.25 -4.18 0.04
C GLN A 617 14.14 -3.53 1.42
N GLN A 618 14.59 -2.28 1.55
CA GLN A 618 14.47 -1.52 2.79
C GLN A 618 13.02 -1.36 3.23
N ILE A 619 12.12 -1.01 2.31
CA ILE A 619 10.67 -0.91 2.59
C ILE A 619 10.12 -2.28 3.02
N SER A 620 10.52 -3.36 2.34
CA SER A 620 10.03 -4.71 2.63
C SER A 620 10.47 -5.21 4.02
N LEU A 621 11.73 -4.96 4.40
CA LEU A 621 12.25 -5.30 5.72
C LEU A 621 11.57 -4.50 6.83
N MET A 622 11.35 -3.20 6.60
CA MET A 622 10.62 -2.34 7.52
C MET A 622 9.19 -2.86 7.73
N VAL A 623 8.45 -3.13 6.65
CA VAL A 623 7.07 -3.64 6.74
C VAL A 623 7.04 -4.97 7.47
N ARG A 624 7.93 -5.91 7.13
CA ARG A 624 8.02 -7.22 7.81
C ARG A 624 8.23 -7.05 9.31
N SER A 625 9.24 -6.26 9.71
CA SER A 625 9.61 -6.08 11.12
C SER A 625 8.50 -5.39 11.91
N VAL A 626 7.96 -4.29 11.37
CA VAL A 626 6.92 -3.50 12.03
C VAL A 626 5.63 -4.31 12.15
N LEU A 627 5.17 -4.96 11.08
CA LEU A 627 3.95 -5.77 11.12
C LEU A 627 4.08 -6.98 12.04
N TYR A 628 5.25 -7.62 12.09
CA TYR A 628 5.52 -8.71 13.04
C TYR A 628 5.35 -8.24 14.49
N GLN A 629 5.95 -7.10 14.85
CA GLN A 629 5.83 -6.54 16.20
C GLN A 629 4.40 -6.09 16.50
N LEU A 630 3.78 -5.27 15.63
CA LEU A 630 2.43 -4.75 15.83
C LEU A 630 1.37 -5.84 15.92
N SER A 631 1.58 -6.98 15.26
CA SER A 631 0.64 -8.09 15.25
C SER A 631 0.81 -9.11 16.37
N GLY A 632 1.87 -8.98 17.19
CA GLY A 632 2.18 -9.94 18.24
C GLY A 632 2.87 -11.21 17.74
N GLY A 633 3.58 -11.14 16.61
CA GLY A 633 4.41 -12.23 16.09
C GLY A 633 3.87 -12.94 14.84
N LEU A 634 2.85 -12.39 14.16
CA LEU A 634 2.40 -12.95 12.89
C LEU A 634 3.36 -12.56 11.76
N HIS A 635 3.57 -13.50 10.83
CA HIS A 635 4.45 -13.28 9.69
C HIS A 635 3.74 -12.45 8.62
N TYR A 636 4.37 -11.36 8.20
CA TYR A 636 3.89 -10.54 7.09
C TYR A 636 5.04 -10.09 6.20
N ARG A 637 4.74 -9.90 4.93
CA ARG A 637 5.62 -9.34 3.89
C ARG A 637 4.95 -8.14 3.26
N LEU A 638 5.74 -7.26 2.62
CA LEU A 638 5.21 -6.13 1.86
C LEU A 638 4.16 -6.57 0.82
N TYR A 639 4.36 -7.74 0.24
CA TYR A 639 3.44 -8.30 -0.75
C TYR A 639 2.06 -8.65 -0.20
N HIS A 640 1.90 -8.90 1.11
CA HIS A 640 0.59 -9.19 1.70
C HIS A 640 -0.35 -7.98 1.68
N LEU A 641 0.14 -6.77 1.44
CA LEU A 641 -0.70 -5.61 1.15
C LEU A 641 -1.53 -5.82 -0.15
N ARG A 642 -0.95 -6.50 -1.15
CA ARG A 642 -1.64 -6.89 -2.39
C ARG A 642 -2.68 -7.99 -2.16
N HIS A 643 -2.36 -9.00 -1.35
CA HIS A 643 -3.34 -10.01 -0.92
C HIS A 643 -4.52 -9.36 -0.21
N SER A 644 -4.24 -8.42 0.70
CA SER A 644 -5.25 -7.64 1.43
C SER A 644 -6.15 -6.85 0.48
N CYS A 645 -5.58 -6.21 -0.56
CA CYS A 645 -6.34 -5.53 -1.60
C CYS A 645 -7.31 -6.47 -2.32
N PHE A 646 -6.84 -7.59 -2.87
CA PHE A 646 -7.71 -8.44 -3.69
C PHE A 646 -8.71 -9.25 -2.89
N SER A 647 -8.34 -9.68 -1.68
CA SER A 647 -9.31 -10.29 -0.77
C SER A 647 -10.38 -9.28 -0.31
N ARG A 648 -10.03 -8.01 -0.10
CA ARG A 648 -11.03 -6.94 0.11
C ARG A 648 -11.92 -6.75 -1.12
N MET A 649 -11.34 -6.70 -2.31
CA MET A 649 -12.10 -6.59 -3.55
C MET A 649 -13.05 -7.77 -3.73
N GLN A 650 -12.65 -8.99 -3.36
CA GLN A 650 -13.52 -10.16 -3.34
C GLN A 650 -14.77 -9.90 -2.48
N LEU A 651 -14.61 -9.37 -1.28
CA LEU A 651 -15.73 -9.01 -0.40
C LEU A 651 -16.63 -7.93 -1.03
N LEU A 652 -16.02 -6.88 -1.60
CA LEU A 652 -16.77 -5.82 -2.30
C LEU A 652 -17.56 -6.36 -3.49
N LEU A 653 -17.03 -7.30 -4.26
CA LEU A 653 -17.74 -7.91 -5.39
C LEU A 653 -18.94 -8.77 -4.97
N HIS A 654 -19.17 -9.00 -3.68
CA HIS A 654 -20.33 -9.72 -3.15
C HIS A 654 -21.15 -8.90 -2.14
N HIS A 655 -20.80 -7.64 -1.87
CA HIS A 655 -21.45 -6.80 -0.85
C HIS A 655 -22.95 -6.59 -1.10
N ASP A 656 -23.36 -6.61 -2.36
CA ASP A 656 -24.74 -6.44 -2.83
C ASP A 656 -25.47 -7.77 -3.07
N LEU A 657 -24.79 -8.91 -2.87
CA LEU A 657 -25.35 -10.24 -3.05
C LEU A 657 -25.63 -10.94 -1.71
N VAL A 658 -24.78 -10.72 -0.70
CA VAL A 658 -24.90 -11.34 0.62
C VAL A 658 -24.51 -10.39 1.73
N SER A 659 -25.17 -10.55 2.88
CA SER A 659 -24.78 -9.86 4.11
C SER A 659 -23.46 -10.41 4.64
N LEU A 660 -22.46 -9.54 4.75
CA LEU A 660 -21.13 -9.84 5.30
C LEU A 660 -21.12 -9.65 6.82
N PRO A 661 -20.41 -10.50 7.60
CA PRO A 661 -20.29 -10.32 9.05
C PRO A 661 -19.66 -8.97 9.42
N ASP A 662 -20.19 -8.30 10.44
CA ASP A 662 -19.75 -6.97 10.87
C ASP A 662 -18.28 -6.95 11.25
N ILE A 663 -17.77 -8.05 11.80
CA ILE A 663 -16.35 -8.17 12.12
C ILE A 663 -15.44 -8.08 10.89
N VAL A 664 -15.84 -8.72 9.78
CA VAL A 664 -15.11 -8.67 8.51
C VAL A 664 -15.26 -7.29 7.87
N GLN A 665 -16.48 -6.74 7.90
CA GLN A 665 -16.73 -5.39 7.38
C GLN A 665 -15.87 -4.34 8.09
N ARG A 666 -15.84 -4.33 9.44
CA ARG A 666 -15.01 -3.39 10.22
C ARG A 666 -13.52 -3.58 9.99
N ALA A 667 -13.07 -4.83 9.80
CA ALA A 667 -11.67 -5.13 9.63
C ALA A 667 -11.12 -4.81 8.23
N LEU A 668 -11.96 -4.81 7.18
CA LEU A 668 -11.48 -4.72 5.79
C LEU A 668 -12.24 -3.74 4.89
N LEU A 669 -13.45 -3.30 5.25
CA LEU A 669 -14.30 -2.45 4.42
C LEU A 669 -14.54 -1.09 5.08
N PRO A 670 -13.53 -0.19 5.13
CA PRO A 670 -13.63 1.12 5.78
C PRO A 670 -14.45 2.14 4.98
N TYR A 671 -15.19 1.69 3.97
CA TYR A 671 -15.91 2.54 3.03
C TYR A 671 -17.41 2.60 3.38
N PRO A 672 -18.05 3.77 3.28
CA PRO A 672 -19.51 3.87 3.28
C PRO A 672 -20.10 3.19 2.03
N ASP A 673 -21.36 2.80 2.08
CA ASP A 673 -21.99 2.00 1.01
C ASP A 673 -21.95 2.69 -0.36
N THR A 674 -22.14 4.01 -0.42
CA THR A 674 -22.02 4.78 -1.67
C THR A 674 -20.63 4.66 -2.31
N GLN A 675 -19.57 4.62 -1.49
CA GLN A 675 -18.21 4.41 -1.98
C GLN A 675 -17.97 2.95 -2.39
N ARG A 676 -18.59 1.97 -1.70
CA ARG A 676 -18.52 0.55 -2.09
C ARG A 676 -19.13 0.34 -3.47
N GLU A 677 -20.30 0.91 -3.71
CA GLU A 677 -20.98 0.88 -5.01
C GLU A 677 -20.14 1.55 -6.10
N GLU A 678 -19.56 2.72 -5.82
CA GLU A 678 -18.67 3.41 -6.76
C GLU A 678 -17.45 2.54 -7.14
N ILE A 679 -16.79 1.93 -6.15
CA ILE A 679 -15.63 1.05 -6.39
C ILE A 679 -16.04 -0.15 -7.27
N VAL A 680 -17.13 -0.84 -6.93
CA VAL A 680 -17.60 -2.01 -7.69
C VAL A 680 -17.97 -1.59 -9.12
N ARG A 681 -18.65 -0.46 -9.29
CA ARG A 681 -19.01 0.08 -10.60
C ARG A 681 -17.77 0.41 -11.45
N LEU A 682 -16.74 1.02 -10.86
CA LEU A 682 -15.51 1.38 -11.57
C LEU A 682 -14.69 0.17 -12.01
N ILE A 683 -14.69 -0.91 -11.21
CA ILE A 683 -13.92 -2.12 -11.51
C ILE A 683 -14.70 -3.07 -12.41
N ALA A 684 -15.91 -3.46 -12.03
CA ALA A 684 -16.67 -4.51 -12.71
C ALA A 684 -17.69 -3.97 -13.73
N GLY A 685 -18.00 -2.67 -13.69
CA GLY A 685 -19.12 -2.09 -14.43
C GLY A 685 -20.46 -2.32 -13.74
N GLN A 686 -21.47 -1.57 -14.15
CA GLN A 686 -22.81 -1.63 -13.56
C GLN A 686 -23.59 -2.83 -14.11
N HIS A 687 -24.26 -3.58 -13.22
CA HIS A 687 -25.08 -4.77 -13.56
C HIS A 687 -24.34 -5.89 -14.32
N ARG A 688 -23.01 -5.95 -14.24
CA ARG A 688 -22.17 -6.99 -14.89
C ARG A 688 -21.72 -8.07 -13.93
N LEU A 689 -22.67 -8.76 -13.30
CA LEU A 689 -22.40 -9.81 -12.31
C LEU A 689 -21.45 -10.91 -12.84
N ARG A 690 -21.63 -11.32 -14.10
CA ARG A 690 -20.83 -12.37 -14.76
C ARG A 690 -19.36 -11.99 -14.96
N ASP A 691 -19.06 -10.68 -15.07
CA ASP A 691 -17.73 -10.20 -15.42
C ASP A 691 -16.88 -9.84 -14.18
N ARG A 692 -17.46 -9.85 -12.98
CA ARG A 692 -16.82 -9.38 -11.73
C ARG A 692 -15.43 -9.97 -11.49
N TYR A 693 -15.28 -11.28 -11.61
CA TYR A 693 -14.01 -11.97 -11.38
C TYR A 693 -13.02 -11.82 -12.55
N MET A 694 -13.51 -11.67 -13.78
CA MET A 694 -12.68 -11.30 -14.93
C MET A 694 -12.14 -9.88 -14.78
N ALA A 695 -12.98 -8.94 -14.38
CA ALA A 695 -12.59 -7.57 -14.09
C ALA A 695 -11.55 -7.50 -12.94
N LEU A 696 -11.73 -8.31 -11.89
CA LEU A 696 -10.73 -8.42 -10.82
C LEU A 696 -9.39 -9.00 -11.32
N ALA A 697 -9.42 -10.00 -12.19
CA ALA A 697 -8.22 -10.55 -12.81
C ALA A 697 -7.50 -9.51 -13.67
N VAL A 698 -8.24 -8.73 -14.47
CA VAL A 698 -7.71 -7.61 -15.25
C VAL A 698 -7.11 -6.55 -14.33
N MET A 699 -7.79 -6.15 -13.25
CA MET A 699 -7.25 -5.24 -12.24
C MET A 699 -5.96 -5.77 -11.59
N ALA A 700 -5.89 -7.07 -11.35
CA ALA A 700 -4.70 -7.71 -10.80
C ALA A 700 -3.55 -7.85 -11.81
N GLY A 701 -3.82 -7.69 -13.11
CA GLY A 701 -2.88 -7.94 -14.19
C GLY A 701 -2.59 -9.44 -14.35
N HIS A 702 -3.64 -10.27 -14.24
CA HIS A 702 -3.60 -11.71 -14.47
C HIS A 702 -4.36 -12.08 -15.74
N SER A 703 -3.90 -13.12 -16.42
CA SER A 703 -4.53 -13.64 -17.65
C SER A 703 -5.86 -14.37 -17.39
N SER A 704 -6.11 -14.83 -16.15
CA SER A 704 -7.35 -15.51 -15.79
C SER A 704 -7.79 -15.24 -14.33
N PRO A 705 -9.10 -15.38 -14.03
CA PRO A 705 -9.62 -15.35 -12.66
C PRO A 705 -9.06 -16.46 -11.78
N GLU A 706 -8.76 -17.62 -12.36
CA GLU A 706 -8.19 -18.77 -11.66
C GLU A 706 -6.86 -18.41 -10.98
N ILE A 707 -5.96 -17.72 -11.68
CA ILE A 707 -4.69 -17.26 -11.07
C ILE A 707 -4.97 -16.36 -9.87
N THR A 708 -5.95 -15.46 -10.00
CA THR A 708 -6.32 -14.53 -8.92
C THR A 708 -6.88 -15.30 -7.72
N LEU A 709 -7.81 -16.22 -7.96
CA LEU A 709 -8.50 -17.03 -6.97
C LEU A 709 -7.56 -17.96 -6.19
N ASN A 710 -6.64 -18.62 -6.89
CA ASN A 710 -5.73 -19.60 -6.29
C ASN A 710 -4.74 -18.94 -5.31
N HIS A 711 -4.31 -17.71 -5.59
CA HIS A 711 -3.16 -17.10 -4.90
C HIS A 711 -3.50 -15.92 -3.99
N TYR A 712 -4.56 -15.14 -4.28
CA TYR A 712 -4.79 -13.84 -3.62
C TYR A 712 -6.15 -13.70 -2.93
N LEU A 713 -7.10 -14.59 -3.23
CA LEU A 713 -8.47 -14.52 -2.72
C LEU A 713 -8.63 -15.52 -1.57
N HIS A 714 -8.73 -15.01 -0.34
CA HIS A 714 -8.69 -15.82 0.87
C HIS A 714 -10.02 -15.89 1.65
N PHE A 715 -11.10 -15.30 1.10
CA PHE A 715 -12.45 -15.31 1.69
C PHE A 715 -13.46 -16.15 0.89
N THR A 716 -12.98 -17.02 0.00
CA THR A 716 -13.85 -17.86 -0.85
C THR A 716 -14.71 -18.82 -0.02
N ASP A 717 -14.14 -19.36 1.05
CA ASP A 717 -14.84 -20.19 2.04
C ASP A 717 -15.91 -19.43 2.83
N LEU A 718 -15.58 -18.23 3.33
CA LEU A 718 -16.53 -17.33 3.97
C LEU A 718 -17.70 -17.05 3.03
N LEU A 719 -17.41 -16.59 1.81
CA LEU A 719 -18.44 -16.21 0.84
C LEU A 719 -19.33 -17.40 0.47
N LEU A 720 -18.74 -18.58 0.22
CA LEU A 720 -19.52 -19.80 0.01
C LEU A 720 -20.50 -20.03 1.16
N GLY A 721 -20.03 -20.03 2.41
CA GLY A 721 -20.90 -20.19 3.58
C GLY A 721 -21.98 -19.10 3.71
N ARG A 722 -21.67 -17.84 3.36
CA ARG A 722 -22.66 -16.74 3.40
C ARG A 722 -23.76 -16.92 2.36
N HIS A 723 -23.44 -17.33 1.14
CA HIS A 723 -24.42 -17.62 0.09
C HIS A 723 -25.30 -18.81 0.45
N LEU A 724 -24.71 -19.88 0.99
CA LEU A 724 -25.44 -21.07 1.42
C LEU A 724 -26.36 -20.81 2.62
N ALA A 725 -25.97 -19.88 3.51
CA ALA A 725 -26.78 -19.48 4.65
C ALA A 725 -28.07 -18.72 4.27
N CYS A 726 -28.18 -18.24 3.02
CA CYS A 726 -29.36 -17.55 2.52
C CYS A 726 -30.51 -18.50 2.13
N ASN A 727 -30.37 -19.82 2.32
CA ASN A 727 -31.42 -20.78 2.01
C ASN A 727 -32.75 -20.48 2.73
N GLN A 728 -33.77 -20.18 1.94
CA GLN A 728 -35.15 -19.87 2.34
C GLN A 728 -36.12 -21.02 2.06
N THR A 729 -35.64 -22.20 1.66
CA THR A 729 -36.49 -23.37 1.44
C THR A 729 -37.23 -23.71 2.75
N PRO A 730 -38.57 -23.76 2.76
CA PRO A 730 -39.33 -24.04 3.98
C PRO A 730 -38.96 -25.40 4.58
N LEU A 731 -38.73 -25.43 5.89
CA LEU A 731 -38.48 -26.65 6.64
C LEU A 731 -39.79 -27.28 7.08
N SER A 732 -39.94 -28.59 6.83
CA SER A 732 -41.04 -29.35 7.39
C SER A 732 -40.91 -29.48 8.92
N ARG A 733 -42.03 -29.78 9.59
CA ARG A 733 -42.03 -30.09 11.03
C ARG A 733 -41.19 -31.33 11.33
N GLN A 734 -41.25 -32.32 10.42
CA GLN A 734 -40.49 -33.55 10.48
C GLN A 734 -38.98 -33.29 10.48
N GLU A 735 -38.49 -32.49 9.53
CA GLU A 735 -37.08 -32.08 9.47
C GLU A 735 -36.69 -31.29 10.72
N SER A 736 -37.53 -30.34 11.15
CA SER A 736 -37.24 -29.51 12.33
C SER A 736 -37.06 -30.34 13.61
N GLN A 737 -37.90 -31.37 13.78
CA GLN A 737 -37.85 -32.26 14.94
C GLN A 737 -36.72 -33.28 14.84
N TYR A 738 -36.59 -33.98 13.70
CA TYR A 738 -35.71 -35.15 13.59
C TYR A 738 -34.26 -34.82 13.23
N LEU A 739 -34.02 -33.69 12.57
CA LEU A 739 -32.68 -33.20 12.25
C LEU A 739 -32.15 -32.28 13.35
N PHE A 740 -32.96 -31.34 13.81
CA PHE A 740 -32.47 -30.27 14.71
C PHE A 740 -32.88 -30.44 16.16
N GLY A 741 -33.79 -31.37 16.48
CA GLY A 741 -34.31 -31.57 17.84
C GLY A 741 -35.12 -30.38 18.35
N ILE A 742 -35.82 -29.67 17.45
CA ILE A 742 -36.67 -28.52 17.79
C ILE A 742 -38.08 -29.02 18.07
N SER A 743 -38.65 -28.65 19.23
CA SER A 743 -40.02 -29.03 19.57
C SER A 743 -41.06 -28.25 18.74
N THR A 744 -42.24 -28.82 18.55
CA THR A 744 -43.34 -28.19 17.80
C THR A 744 -43.74 -26.83 18.40
N HIS A 745 -43.71 -26.70 19.73
CA HIS A 745 -43.97 -25.42 20.39
C HIS A 745 -42.91 -24.38 20.03
N LYS A 746 -41.62 -24.75 20.08
CA LYS A 746 -40.53 -23.82 19.77
C LYS A 746 -40.52 -23.43 18.29
N GLN A 747 -40.86 -24.37 17.40
CA GLN A 747 -41.04 -24.08 15.97
C GLN A 747 -42.13 -23.03 15.76
N ARG A 748 -43.31 -23.17 16.40
CA ARG A 748 -44.37 -22.16 16.34
C ARG A 748 -43.92 -20.80 16.87
N THR A 749 -43.12 -20.76 17.94
CA THR A 749 -42.55 -19.49 18.42
C THR A 749 -41.68 -18.84 17.35
N LEU A 750 -40.81 -19.60 16.69
CA LEU A 750 -39.91 -19.11 15.64
C LEU A 750 -40.66 -18.72 14.35
N ASP A 751 -41.77 -19.39 14.03
CA ASP A 751 -42.66 -19.04 12.91
C ASP A 751 -43.34 -17.66 13.12
N CYS A 752 -43.55 -17.27 14.38
CA CYS A 752 -44.27 -16.06 14.78
C CYS A 752 -43.38 -14.88 15.22
N GLU A 753 -42.06 -14.94 15.04
CA GLU A 753 -41.12 -13.84 15.43
C GLU A 753 -41.26 -12.57 14.57
N GLN A 754 -42.12 -12.55 13.54
CA GLN A 754 -42.39 -11.40 12.67
C GLN A 754 -43.87 -11.01 12.69
N GLU A 755 -44.20 -9.77 12.28
CA GLU A 755 -45.57 -9.23 12.24
C GLU A 755 -46.57 -10.10 11.43
N LYS A 756 -46.07 -10.96 10.53
CA LYS A 756 -46.86 -11.98 9.83
C LYS A 756 -46.23 -13.36 10.00
N PRO A 757 -47.01 -14.39 10.40
CA PRO A 757 -46.49 -15.75 10.55
C PRO A 757 -46.04 -16.30 9.20
N THR A 758 -44.78 -16.72 9.12
CA THR A 758 -44.17 -17.25 7.90
C THR A 758 -43.38 -18.52 8.25
N PRO A 759 -43.34 -19.53 7.38
CA PRO A 759 -42.74 -20.82 7.72
C PRO A 759 -41.27 -20.70 8.13
N LEU A 760 -40.83 -21.56 9.05
CA LEU A 760 -39.43 -21.68 9.43
C LEU A 760 -38.58 -22.06 8.21
N THR A 761 -37.50 -21.33 8.03
CA THR A 761 -36.49 -21.55 6.97
C THR A 761 -35.12 -21.69 7.60
N PRO A 762 -34.14 -22.34 6.93
CA PRO A 762 -32.77 -22.42 7.42
C PRO A 762 -32.18 -21.06 7.79
N ALA A 763 -32.34 -20.03 6.95
CA ALA A 763 -31.85 -18.68 7.22
C ALA A 763 -32.37 -18.11 8.55
N LYS A 764 -33.67 -18.27 8.85
CA LYS A 764 -34.29 -17.86 10.12
C LYS A 764 -33.79 -18.66 11.34
N LEU A 765 -33.37 -19.90 11.13
CA LEU A 765 -32.89 -20.76 12.21
C LEU A 765 -31.46 -20.38 12.67
N MET A 766 -30.69 -19.69 11.83
CA MET A 766 -29.28 -19.36 12.06
C MET A 766 -29.02 -18.68 13.43
N PRO A 767 -29.72 -17.59 13.84
CA PRO A 767 -29.44 -16.93 15.11
C PRO A 767 -29.67 -17.84 16.32
N HIS A 768 -30.67 -18.73 16.23
CA HIS A 768 -30.96 -19.71 17.28
C HIS A 768 -29.82 -20.72 17.43
N LEU A 769 -29.27 -21.21 16.32
CA LEU A 769 -28.20 -22.19 16.30
C LEU A 769 -26.89 -21.61 16.83
N LEU A 770 -26.49 -20.42 16.36
CA LEU A 770 -25.27 -19.75 16.81
C LEU A 770 -25.26 -19.55 18.33
N LYS A 771 -26.39 -19.11 18.90
CA LYS A 771 -26.54 -18.97 20.37
C LYS A 771 -26.36 -20.29 21.11
N ARG A 772 -26.87 -21.39 20.56
CA ARG A 772 -26.79 -22.72 21.19
C ARG A 772 -25.43 -23.40 21.02
N LEU A 773 -24.66 -23.01 20.01
CA LEU A 773 -23.34 -23.56 19.72
C LEU A 773 -22.21 -22.88 20.49
N GLY A 774 -22.47 -21.76 21.17
CA GLY A 774 -21.45 -21.00 21.90
C GLY A 774 -20.66 -21.80 22.94
N ALA A 775 -21.23 -22.85 23.54
CA ALA A 775 -20.50 -23.72 24.49
C ALA A 775 -19.39 -24.56 23.84
N TYR A 776 -19.49 -24.80 22.52
CA TYR A 776 -18.53 -25.57 21.73
C TYR A 776 -17.56 -24.67 20.96
N GLN A 777 -17.63 -23.36 21.14
CA GLN A 777 -16.68 -22.41 20.54
C GLN A 777 -15.40 -22.35 21.36
N ALA A 778 -14.26 -22.52 20.69
CA ALA A 778 -12.95 -22.33 21.30
C ALA A 778 -12.84 -20.89 21.81
N THR A 779 -12.43 -20.74 23.07
CA THR A 779 -12.19 -19.40 23.62
C THR A 779 -10.91 -18.86 23.00
N PRO A 780 -10.94 -17.75 22.23
CA PRO A 780 -9.71 -17.20 21.69
C PRO A 780 -8.79 -16.78 22.85
N PRO A 781 -7.46 -17.01 22.73
CA PRO A 781 -6.52 -16.81 23.83
C PRO A 781 -6.67 -15.42 24.46
N ARG A 782 -6.92 -15.41 25.77
CA ARG A 782 -7.24 -14.20 26.54
C ARG A 782 -5.96 -13.42 26.82
N GLN A 783 -5.58 -12.48 25.95
CA GLN A 783 -4.39 -11.64 26.16
C GLN A 783 -4.76 -10.23 26.68
N VAL A 784 -4.08 -9.82 27.76
CA VAL A 784 -4.30 -8.62 28.60
C VAL A 784 -4.24 -7.33 27.81
N ARG A 785 -5.35 -6.59 27.66
CA ARG A 785 -5.45 -5.29 26.94
C ARG A 785 -4.42 -4.27 27.43
N GLN A 786 -3.55 -3.83 26.53
CA GLN A 786 -2.78 -2.60 26.67
C GLN A 786 -3.05 -1.76 25.43
N GLY A 787 -3.85 -0.70 25.60
CA GLY A 787 -4.22 0.21 24.54
C GLY A 787 -3.08 1.19 24.29
N ILE A 788 -2.39 1.06 23.16
CA ILE A 788 -1.54 2.13 22.65
C ILE A 788 -2.46 3.11 21.95
N LYS A 789 -2.65 4.30 22.53
CA LYS A 789 -3.32 5.40 21.84
C LYS A 789 -2.43 5.85 20.68
N ALA A 790 -2.81 5.50 19.46
CA ALA A 790 -2.24 6.09 18.25
C ALA A 790 -2.33 7.62 18.37
N LYS A 791 -1.20 8.31 18.19
CA LYS A 791 -1.18 9.77 18.13
C LYS A 791 -2.02 10.20 16.93
N THR A 792 -3.03 11.02 17.19
CA THR A 792 -3.98 11.50 16.19
C THR A 792 -3.24 12.29 15.11
N LEU A 793 -3.59 12.05 13.84
CA LEU A 793 -3.08 12.72 12.62
C LEU A 793 -3.15 14.27 12.70
N ALA A 794 -3.98 14.81 13.60
CA ALA A 794 -4.11 16.23 13.87
C ALA A 794 -2.83 16.89 14.45
N ASP A 795 -1.94 16.13 15.08
CA ASP A 795 -0.68 16.64 15.64
C ASP A 795 0.43 16.79 14.57
N ALA A 796 0.39 15.99 13.50
CA ALA A 796 1.39 16.03 12.41
C ALA A 796 1.15 17.19 11.43
N ASN A 797 -0.11 17.53 11.13
CA ASN A 797 -0.47 18.51 10.10
C ASN A 797 -0.06 19.96 10.42
N ARG A 798 0.28 20.27 11.66
CA ARG A 798 0.51 21.64 12.13
C ARG A 798 1.97 22.11 12.06
N ALA A 799 2.91 21.20 11.83
CA ALA A 799 4.32 21.51 11.59
C ALA A 799 4.58 22.05 10.16
N SER A 800 3.61 21.93 9.25
CA SER A 800 3.77 22.21 7.83
C SER A 800 3.55 23.67 7.40
N HIS A 801 2.83 24.49 8.19
CA HIS A 801 2.49 25.86 7.78
C HIS A 801 3.73 26.75 7.63
N TYR A 802 4.81 26.45 8.35
CA TYR A 802 6.08 27.18 8.23
C TYR A 802 6.66 27.03 6.83
N VAL A 803 6.80 25.80 6.32
CA VAL A 803 7.32 25.53 4.97
C VAL A 803 6.32 25.95 3.90
N GLN A 804 5.03 25.67 4.09
CA GLN A 804 3.97 26.02 3.13
C GLN A 804 3.82 27.53 2.92
N SER A 805 3.88 28.34 3.99
CA SER A 805 3.76 29.80 3.87
C SER A 805 4.88 30.42 3.04
N GLU A 806 6.11 29.89 3.12
CA GLU A 806 7.21 30.35 2.26
C GLU A 806 6.95 30.05 0.78
N ALA A 807 6.52 28.81 0.47
CA ALA A 807 6.22 28.43 -0.90
C ALA A 807 5.07 29.28 -1.49
N VAL A 808 3.99 29.47 -0.72
CA VAL A 808 2.85 30.33 -1.07
C VAL A 808 3.30 31.76 -1.37
N LEU A 809 4.06 32.39 -0.48
CA LEU A 809 4.45 33.79 -0.63
C LEU A 809 5.40 34.00 -1.81
N LYS A 810 6.30 33.05 -2.09
CA LYS A 810 7.14 33.09 -3.31
C LYS A 810 6.32 33.00 -4.60
N HIS A 811 5.17 32.31 -4.58
CA HIS A 811 4.27 32.24 -5.74
C HIS A 811 3.46 33.53 -5.91
N LEU A 812 3.04 34.15 -4.80
CA LEU A 812 2.41 35.47 -4.80
C LEU A 812 3.37 36.57 -5.28
N GLU A 813 4.65 36.53 -4.86
CA GLU A 813 5.70 37.43 -5.38
C GLU A 813 5.91 37.30 -6.90
N LYS A 814 5.62 36.12 -7.48
CA LYS A 814 5.68 35.85 -8.91
C LYS A 814 4.39 36.21 -9.67
N GLY A 815 3.38 36.76 -8.99
CA GLY A 815 2.12 37.21 -9.59
C GLY A 815 1.10 36.11 -9.90
N LYS A 816 1.21 34.93 -9.28
CA LYS A 816 0.22 33.85 -9.46
C LYS A 816 -1.07 34.11 -8.68
N ASP A 817 -2.19 33.64 -9.22
CA ASP A 817 -3.52 33.83 -8.63
C ASP A 817 -3.72 33.01 -7.34
N LEU A 818 -4.46 33.58 -6.38
CA LEU A 818 -4.73 32.94 -5.09
C LEU A 818 -5.49 31.61 -5.23
N ARG A 819 -6.40 31.48 -6.20
CA ARG A 819 -7.17 30.24 -6.43
C ARG A 819 -6.30 29.15 -7.02
N GLU A 820 -5.40 29.51 -7.94
CA GLU A 820 -4.40 28.59 -8.50
C GLU A 820 -3.50 28.06 -7.38
N ILE A 821 -3.01 28.94 -6.50
CA ILE A 821 -2.18 28.58 -5.33
C ILE A 821 -2.98 27.73 -4.32
N ALA A 822 -4.24 28.06 -4.03
CA ALA A 822 -5.10 27.30 -3.12
C ALA A 822 -5.32 25.86 -3.61
N SER A 823 -5.63 25.71 -4.89
CA SER A 823 -5.75 24.42 -5.56
C SER A 823 -4.42 23.66 -5.58
N GLN A 824 -3.32 24.36 -5.90
CA GLN A 824 -1.97 23.82 -5.96
C GLN A 824 -1.54 23.24 -4.60
N PHE A 825 -1.70 23.99 -3.50
CA PHE A 825 -1.22 23.57 -2.16
C PHE A 825 -2.27 22.87 -1.29
N GLY A 826 -3.52 22.72 -1.74
CA GLY A 826 -4.60 22.13 -0.95
C GLY A 826 -4.93 22.92 0.31
N LEU A 827 -4.83 24.25 0.24
CA LEU A 827 -5.08 25.18 1.35
C LEU A 827 -6.35 26.01 1.07
N SER A 828 -6.98 26.55 2.12
CA SER A 828 -8.11 27.45 1.92
C SER A 828 -7.66 28.82 1.42
N GLU A 829 -8.46 29.43 0.54
CA GLU A 829 -8.21 30.79 0.04
C GLU A 829 -8.13 31.81 1.18
N GLU A 830 -8.95 31.66 2.22
CA GLU A 830 -8.94 32.51 3.42
C GLU A 830 -7.60 32.46 4.16
N LEU A 831 -6.98 31.28 4.26
CA LEU A 831 -5.68 31.11 4.92
C LEU A 831 -4.56 31.77 4.11
N LEU A 832 -4.59 31.64 2.77
CA LEU A 832 -3.63 32.30 1.89
C LEU A 832 -3.76 33.83 1.95
N ALA A 833 -5.00 34.33 1.91
CA ALA A 833 -5.30 35.76 2.05
C ALA A 833 -4.79 36.30 3.40
N THR A 834 -4.94 35.52 4.48
CA THR A 834 -4.42 35.87 5.81
C THR A 834 -2.89 35.97 5.81
N TRP A 835 -2.18 34.98 5.25
CA TRP A 835 -0.71 35.03 5.17
C TRP A 835 -0.21 36.18 4.29
N HIS A 836 -0.87 36.43 3.17
CA HIS A 836 -0.55 37.53 2.28
C HIS A 836 -0.70 38.89 2.99
N ALA A 837 -1.85 39.12 3.64
CA ALA A 837 -2.11 40.34 4.39
C ALA A 837 -1.11 40.53 5.55
N SER A 838 -0.80 39.47 6.31
CA SER A 838 0.18 39.53 7.39
C SER A 838 1.60 39.83 6.88
N ALA A 839 1.98 39.32 5.71
CA ALA A 839 3.27 39.62 5.09
C ALA A 839 3.38 41.08 4.62
N ILE A 840 2.31 41.63 4.03
CA ILE A 840 2.22 43.05 3.65
C ILE A 840 2.39 43.95 4.87
N GLU A 841 1.64 43.71 5.95
CA GLU A 841 1.72 44.54 7.16
C GLU A 841 3.10 44.46 7.84
N LEU A 842 3.81 43.33 7.75
CA LEU A 842 5.19 43.23 8.21
C LEU A 842 6.16 44.07 7.36
N GLY A 843 5.93 44.12 6.04
CA GLY A 843 6.67 44.99 5.13
C GLY A 843 6.47 46.49 5.43
N ASN A 844 5.28 46.86 5.93
CA ASN A 844 4.90 48.24 6.25
C ASN A 844 5.47 48.77 7.58
N LEU A 845 6.14 47.93 8.39
CA LEU A 845 6.76 48.40 9.63
C LEU A 845 7.86 49.44 9.33
N VAL A 846 7.80 50.59 9.99
CA VAL A 846 8.73 51.72 9.75
C VAL A 846 9.65 52.00 10.93
N THR A 847 10.82 52.56 10.66
CA THR A 847 11.74 53.11 11.67
C THR A 847 11.32 54.54 12.06
N GLN A 848 11.87 55.09 13.15
CA GLN A 848 11.63 56.49 13.56
C GLN A 848 11.97 57.54 12.48
N LYS A 849 12.72 57.15 11.43
CA LYS A 849 13.01 57.99 10.26
C LYS A 849 12.04 57.77 9.09
N ALA A 850 10.89 57.14 9.33
CA ALA A 850 9.88 56.78 8.33
C ALA A 850 10.41 55.92 7.16
N ARG A 851 11.41 55.06 7.42
CA ARG A 851 11.94 54.08 6.45
C ARG A 851 11.51 52.67 6.80
N SER A 852 11.29 51.81 5.80
CA SER A 852 10.99 50.38 6.00
C SER A 852 12.02 49.71 6.91
N ARG A 853 11.50 49.01 7.92
CA ARG A 853 12.28 48.41 9.00
C ARG A 853 12.87 47.06 8.62
N LEU A 854 12.08 46.20 7.98
CA LEU A 854 12.42 44.79 7.75
C LEU A 854 12.90 44.52 6.32
N ILE A 855 12.36 45.25 5.34
CA ILE A 855 12.61 45.03 3.91
C ILE A 855 13.34 46.25 3.32
N PRO A 856 14.56 46.10 2.78
CA PRO A 856 15.30 47.23 2.21
C PRO A 856 14.61 47.80 0.96
N ARG A 857 14.92 49.06 0.61
CA ARG A 857 14.22 49.82 -0.45
C ARG A 857 14.25 49.12 -1.81
N ASN A 858 15.34 48.44 -2.14
CA ASN A 858 15.52 47.67 -3.37
C ASN A 858 14.66 46.38 -3.45
N ARG A 859 14.01 45.98 -2.35
CA ARG A 859 13.17 44.77 -2.26
C ARG A 859 11.75 45.07 -1.77
N GLN A 860 11.29 46.32 -1.84
CA GLN A 860 9.97 46.73 -1.33
C GLN A 860 8.77 45.96 -1.91
N ARG A 861 8.92 45.32 -3.07
CA ARG A 861 7.88 44.47 -3.69
C ARG A 861 7.88 43.02 -3.20
N GLN A 862 8.82 42.64 -2.33
CA GLN A 862 8.93 41.27 -1.82
C GLN A 862 8.24 41.16 -0.45
N LEU A 863 7.69 39.99 -0.19
CA LEU A 863 6.94 39.61 1.01
C LEU A 863 7.81 38.87 2.03
N LEU A 864 8.95 38.32 1.59
CA LEU A 864 9.87 37.55 2.42
C LEU A 864 11.23 38.25 2.66
N PRO A 865 11.89 37.96 3.79
CA PRO A 865 13.27 38.41 4.05
C PRO A 865 14.27 37.79 3.04
N ALA A 866 15.54 38.21 3.08
CA ALA A 866 16.58 37.60 2.23
C ALA A 866 16.72 36.11 2.57
N GLU A 867 16.91 35.28 1.55
CA GLU A 867 17.19 33.86 1.76
C GLU A 867 18.51 33.66 2.53
N LEU A 868 18.57 32.61 3.32
CA LEU A 868 19.78 32.20 4.02
C LEU A 868 20.76 31.61 3.00
N GLY A 869 21.92 32.25 2.87
CA GLY A 869 22.88 31.95 1.80
C GLY A 869 23.74 30.70 2.05
N THR A 870 23.93 30.30 3.31
CA THR A 870 24.87 29.21 3.66
C THR A 870 24.16 27.92 4.07
N THR A 871 24.76 26.77 3.77
CA THR A 871 24.27 25.44 4.19
C THR A 871 24.24 25.28 5.71
N ALA A 872 25.21 25.86 6.42
CA ALA A 872 25.27 25.86 7.89
C ALA A 872 24.04 26.56 8.52
N GLU A 873 23.62 27.71 7.97
CA GLU A 873 22.41 28.40 8.43
C GLU A 873 21.13 27.60 8.16
N LYS A 874 21.06 26.91 7.02
CA LYS A 874 19.92 26.04 6.67
C LYS A 874 19.79 24.85 7.63
N HIS A 875 20.90 24.20 7.98
CA HIS A 875 20.90 23.10 8.97
C HIS A 875 20.55 23.60 10.37
N ALA A 876 21.18 24.67 10.84
CA ALA A 876 20.90 25.23 12.15
C ALA A 876 19.45 25.72 12.27
N LEU A 877 18.85 26.23 11.18
CA LEU A 877 17.42 26.56 11.14
C LEU A 877 16.53 25.33 11.35
N ALA A 878 16.87 24.19 10.72
CA ALA A 878 16.10 22.95 10.85
C ALA A 878 16.07 22.44 12.30
N ASP A 879 17.19 22.53 13.02
CA ASP A 879 17.26 22.13 14.43
C ASP A 879 16.46 23.06 15.34
N VAL A 880 16.51 24.37 15.10
CA VAL A 880 15.72 25.36 15.85
C VAL A 880 14.21 25.15 15.63
N LEU A 881 13.79 24.76 14.42
CA LEU A 881 12.39 24.45 14.14
C LEU A 881 11.87 23.26 14.95
N LYS A 882 12.69 22.23 15.21
CA LYS A 882 12.33 21.10 16.10
C LYS A 882 12.06 21.61 17.52
N VAL A 883 12.90 22.52 18.01
CA VAL A 883 12.73 23.16 19.33
C VAL A 883 11.42 23.96 19.39
N CYS A 884 11.12 24.77 18.37
CA CYS A 884 9.88 25.55 18.29
C CYS A 884 8.62 24.65 18.28
N GLN A 885 8.66 23.49 17.61
CA GLN A 885 7.55 22.54 17.58
C GLN A 885 7.23 21.97 18.96
N ALA A 886 8.26 21.61 19.74
CA ALA A 886 8.08 21.10 21.10
C ALA A 886 7.44 22.15 22.04
N MET A 887 7.75 23.44 21.86
CA MET A 887 7.22 24.54 22.67
C MET A 887 5.74 24.83 22.41
N ARG A 888 5.17 24.40 21.27
CA ARG A 888 3.78 24.66 20.89
C ARG A 888 2.74 24.09 21.86
N LYS A 889 3.09 23.03 22.59
CA LYS A 889 2.19 22.33 23.52
C LYS A 889 2.01 23.07 24.86
N ARG A 890 2.69 24.20 25.09
CA ARG A 890 2.71 24.93 26.37
C ARG A 890 2.24 26.39 26.20
N PRO A 891 1.02 26.76 26.64
CA PRO A 891 0.45 28.09 26.41
C PRO A 891 1.32 29.26 26.92
N LYS A 892 1.93 29.12 28.11
CA LYS A 892 2.82 30.14 28.69
C LYS A 892 4.07 30.38 27.84
N GLN A 893 4.65 29.34 27.23
CA GLN A 893 5.83 29.48 26.36
C GLN A 893 5.48 30.12 25.01
N MET A 894 4.28 29.83 24.48
CA MET A 894 3.78 30.44 23.25
C MET A 894 3.53 31.94 23.40
N ALA A 895 3.06 32.40 24.56
CA ALA A 895 2.90 33.83 24.86
C ALA A 895 4.25 34.57 24.85
N GLU A 896 5.27 34.01 25.50
CA GLU A 896 6.63 34.56 25.47
C GLU A 896 7.26 34.51 24.08
N PHE A 897 6.99 33.46 23.30
CA PHE A 897 7.45 33.37 21.92
C PHE A 897 6.87 34.48 21.05
N ARG A 898 5.55 34.70 21.13
CA ARG A 898 4.88 35.80 20.42
C ARG A 898 5.44 37.16 20.83
N TRP A 899 5.68 37.37 22.12
CA TRP A 899 6.30 38.60 22.61
C TRP A 899 7.72 38.80 22.05
N ALA A 900 8.56 37.75 22.04
CA ALA A 900 9.92 37.81 21.51
C ALA A 900 9.94 38.08 19.99
N ILE A 901 9.05 37.47 19.22
CA ILE A 901 8.88 37.73 17.78
C ILE A 901 8.57 39.22 17.55
N ARG A 902 7.54 39.74 18.22
CA ARG A 902 7.15 41.16 18.09
C ARG A 902 8.33 42.06 18.48
N TYR A 903 8.92 41.84 19.65
CA TYR A 903 10.02 42.69 20.14
C TYR A 903 11.20 42.72 19.16
N CYS A 904 11.62 41.57 18.64
CA CYS A 904 12.70 41.49 17.67
C CYS A 904 12.35 42.26 16.39
N LEU A 905 11.19 42.01 15.79
CA LEU A 905 10.83 42.62 14.51
C LEU A 905 10.57 44.13 14.62
N THR A 906 10.13 44.65 15.77
CA THR A 906 9.96 46.09 15.99
C THR A 906 11.24 46.80 16.43
N ASN A 907 12.30 46.08 16.81
CA ASN A 907 13.58 46.66 17.27
C ASN A 907 14.78 46.29 16.38
N SER A 908 14.58 45.48 15.34
CA SER A 908 15.57 45.20 14.29
C SER A 908 15.53 46.26 13.18
N ASN A 909 16.61 46.33 12.39
CA ASN A 909 16.71 47.16 11.18
C ASN A 909 17.29 46.31 10.03
N SER A 910 16.82 46.53 8.79
CA SER A 910 17.36 45.89 7.59
C SER A 910 18.86 46.16 7.41
N SER A 911 19.32 47.35 7.82
CA SER A 911 20.71 47.84 7.66
C SER A 911 21.64 47.55 8.85
N HIS A 912 21.12 47.03 9.97
CA HIS A 912 21.92 46.77 11.18
C HIS A 912 21.47 45.46 11.85
N ALA A 913 22.39 44.50 11.98
CA ALA A 913 22.08 43.16 12.47
C ALA A 913 21.83 43.08 13.99
N GLY A 914 22.34 44.05 14.76
CA GLY A 914 22.22 44.06 16.21
C GLY A 914 20.85 44.52 16.71
N LEU A 915 20.32 43.82 17.72
CA LEU A 915 19.07 44.15 18.41
C LEU A 915 19.34 45.03 19.63
N LYS A 916 18.74 46.22 19.68
CA LYS A 916 18.97 47.19 20.76
C LYS A 916 18.14 46.87 22.01
N PHE A 917 18.76 46.98 23.18
CA PHE A 917 18.12 46.91 24.50
C PHE A 917 18.49 48.13 25.33
N THR A 918 17.48 48.84 25.83
CA THR A 918 17.65 50.02 26.71
C THR A 918 17.32 49.71 28.17
N SER A 919 16.86 48.49 28.47
CA SER A 919 16.48 48.03 29.79
C SER A 919 17.07 46.64 30.09
N PRO A 920 17.79 46.48 31.22
CA PRO A 920 18.28 45.17 31.66
C PRO A 920 17.16 44.14 31.91
N LYS A 921 15.95 44.59 32.28
CA LYS A 921 14.80 43.70 32.52
C LYS A 921 14.30 43.08 31.21
N ILE A 922 14.20 43.88 30.15
CA ILE A 922 13.74 43.45 28.83
C ILE A 922 14.77 42.51 28.19
N PHE A 923 16.06 42.85 28.30
CA PHE A 923 17.15 41.98 27.84
C PHE A 923 17.09 40.60 28.49
N ARG A 924 16.94 40.53 29.81
CA ARG A 924 16.83 39.25 30.53
C ARG A 924 15.61 38.44 30.09
N ARG A 925 14.44 39.08 29.99
CA ARG A 925 13.21 38.41 29.50
C ARG A 925 13.41 37.82 28.11
N PHE A 926 14.04 38.57 27.20
CA PHE A 926 14.33 38.12 25.85
C PHE A 926 15.30 36.93 25.84
N MET A 927 16.43 37.04 26.55
CA MET A 927 17.44 35.99 26.59
C MET A 927 16.96 34.71 27.26
N THR A 928 16.15 34.77 28.32
CA THR A 928 15.52 33.58 28.93
C THR A 928 14.72 32.75 27.93
N PHE A 929 14.21 33.39 26.86
CA PHE A 929 13.51 32.73 25.78
C PHE A 929 14.46 32.32 24.64
N VAL A 930 15.18 33.27 24.02
CA VAL A 930 15.95 32.99 22.79
C VAL A 930 17.18 32.12 23.01
N SER A 931 17.70 32.03 24.26
CA SER A 931 18.80 31.11 24.59
C SER A 931 18.39 29.63 24.51
N LYS A 932 17.08 29.34 24.41
CA LYS A 932 16.55 28.00 24.14
C LYS A 932 16.55 27.67 22.66
N LEU A 933 16.55 28.70 21.80
CA LEU A 933 16.62 28.54 20.35
C LEU A 933 18.08 28.41 19.91
N TYR A 934 18.95 29.30 20.40
CA TYR A 934 20.38 29.31 20.10
C TYR A 934 21.19 29.30 21.40
N PRO A 935 22.23 28.47 21.54
CA PRO A 935 23.02 28.38 22.76
C PRO A 935 23.71 29.70 23.10
N TRP A 936 23.95 29.95 24.39
CA TRP A 936 24.55 31.20 24.89
C TRP A 936 25.88 31.57 24.22
N SER A 937 26.70 30.59 23.83
CA SER A 937 27.99 30.78 23.15
C SER A 937 27.89 31.36 21.73
N GLN A 938 26.71 31.29 21.10
CA GLN A 938 26.49 31.86 19.76
C GLN A 938 26.05 33.33 19.79
N TRP A 939 25.89 33.92 20.98
CA TRP A 939 25.47 35.30 21.12
C TRP A 939 26.65 36.20 21.49
N ARG A 940 26.65 37.40 20.93
CA ARG A 940 27.58 38.48 21.27
C ARG A 940 26.81 39.72 21.71
N LEU A 941 27.25 40.35 22.79
CA LEU A 941 26.65 41.56 23.36
C LEU A 941 27.66 42.69 23.35
N ASP A 942 27.36 43.78 22.67
CA ASP A 942 28.08 45.06 22.80
C ASP A 942 27.36 45.93 23.84
N LEU A 943 27.96 46.07 25.01
CA LEU A 943 27.38 46.71 26.20
C LEU A 943 27.99 48.08 26.45
N HIS A 944 27.16 49.12 26.41
CA HIS A 944 27.54 50.50 26.67
C HIS A 944 27.10 50.92 28.06
N VAL A 945 28.06 51.07 28.99
CA VAL A 945 27.79 51.44 30.40
C VAL A 945 28.63 52.66 30.84
N PRO A 946 28.16 53.46 31.80
CA PRO A 946 28.96 54.56 32.38
C PRO A 946 30.20 54.02 33.11
N GLN A 947 31.33 54.74 33.07
CA GLN A 947 32.60 54.34 33.72
C GLN A 947 32.46 54.05 35.22
N ASP A 948 31.55 54.75 35.91
CA ASP A 948 31.40 54.69 37.38
C ASP A 948 30.32 53.71 37.89
N LYS A 949 29.65 52.94 37.03
CA LYS A 949 28.56 52.03 37.45
C LYS A 949 28.81 50.58 37.00
N PRO A 950 28.65 49.58 37.90
CA PRO A 950 28.94 48.20 37.55
C PRO A 950 27.88 47.60 36.60
N ALA A 951 28.36 46.89 35.57
CA ALA A 951 27.56 46.05 34.67
C ALA A 951 26.79 44.91 35.38
N LYS A 952 26.95 44.74 36.70
CA LYS A 952 26.28 43.72 37.54
C LYS A 952 24.76 43.71 37.37
N ARG A 953 24.11 44.85 37.09
CA ARG A 953 22.64 44.95 36.90
C ARG A 953 22.12 44.25 35.64
N TRP A 954 22.98 43.93 34.67
CA TRP A 954 22.60 43.20 33.45
C TRP A 954 22.58 41.68 33.63
N HIS A 955 23.15 41.15 34.72
CA HIS A 955 23.22 39.71 35.05
C HIS A 955 23.61 38.85 33.83
N LEU A 956 24.81 39.09 33.33
CA LEU A 956 25.32 38.46 32.10
C LEU A 956 25.69 36.99 32.37
N HIS A 957 25.31 36.10 31.45
CA HIS A 957 25.63 34.68 31.53
C HIS A 957 27.13 34.46 31.23
N PRO A 958 27.84 33.55 31.92
CA PRO A 958 29.28 33.34 31.72
C PRO A 958 29.67 32.97 30.29
N ALA A 959 28.81 32.21 29.60
CA ALA A 959 29.03 31.78 28.22
C ALA A 959 28.64 32.81 27.14
N LEU A 960 28.21 34.02 27.51
CA LEU A 960 27.87 35.10 26.57
C LEU A 960 29.13 35.91 26.25
N ALA A 961 29.47 36.10 24.97
CA ALA A 961 30.57 36.99 24.59
C ALA A 961 30.15 38.45 24.79
N VAL A 962 30.93 39.24 25.56
CA VAL A 962 30.57 40.63 25.90
C VAL A 962 31.72 41.58 25.58
N GLU A 963 31.47 42.51 24.65
CA GLU A 963 32.32 43.67 24.38
C GLU A 963 31.80 44.86 25.19
N ARG A 964 32.69 45.62 25.83
CA ARG A 964 32.30 46.75 26.70
C ARG A 964 32.80 48.07 26.13
N SER A 965 31.88 49.01 26.00
CA SER A 965 32.11 50.33 25.39
C SER A 965 31.73 51.46 26.37
N THR A 966 32.41 52.60 26.28
CA THR A 966 32.14 53.76 27.16
C THR A 966 30.88 54.52 26.72
N LEU A 967 29.95 54.72 27.65
CA LEU A 967 28.68 55.39 27.36
C LEU A 967 28.83 56.92 27.24
N ARG A 968 28.64 57.47 26.03
CA ARG A 968 28.68 58.92 25.77
C ARG A 968 27.41 59.70 26.16
N LYS A 969 26.26 59.02 26.31
CA LYS A 969 24.93 59.64 26.57
C LYS A 969 24.33 59.22 27.92
N VAL A 970 25.03 59.55 29.00
CA VAL A 970 24.72 59.08 30.36
C VAL A 970 23.34 59.53 30.87
N GLN A 971 22.90 60.73 30.52
CA GLN A 971 21.58 61.27 30.91
C GLN A 971 20.41 60.55 30.23
N GLN A 972 20.58 60.12 28.97
CA GLN A 972 19.51 59.45 28.19
C GLN A 972 19.39 57.96 28.54
N PHE A 973 20.48 57.32 28.97
CA PHE A 973 20.52 55.89 29.29
C PHE A 973 21.20 55.66 30.66
N PRO A 974 20.53 56.01 31.78
CA PRO A 974 21.13 55.97 33.12
C PRO A 974 21.54 54.56 33.60
N GLN A 975 21.08 53.51 32.90
CA GLN A 975 21.41 52.10 33.13
C GLN A 975 22.25 51.47 32.00
N GLY A 976 22.70 52.27 31.03
CA GLY A 976 23.36 51.82 29.80
C GLY A 976 22.38 51.29 28.74
N TYR A 977 22.90 50.93 27.57
CA TYR A 977 22.19 50.19 26.53
C TYR A 977 23.09 49.09 25.96
N ALA A 978 22.50 48.10 25.29
CA ALA A 978 23.25 47.02 24.67
C ALA A 978 22.75 46.69 23.26
N TYR A 979 23.65 46.22 22.40
CA TYR A 979 23.32 45.61 21.13
C TYR A 979 23.63 44.12 21.18
N LEU A 980 22.61 43.30 20.91
CA LEU A 980 22.74 41.84 20.86
C LEU A 980 22.85 41.37 19.42
N TYR A 981 23.87 40.57 19.14
CA TYR A 981 24.14 39.97 17.84
C TYR A 981 24.11 38.45 17.95
N LEU A 982 23.57 37.80 16.91
CA LEU A 982 23.70 36.36 16.74
C LEU A 982 24.88 36.11 15.81
N ASN A 983 25.90 35.40 16.29
CA ASN A 983 27.09 35.10 15.51
C ASN A 983 26.75 34.12 14.37
N HIS A 984 27.49 34.22 13.26
CA HIS A 984 27.30 33.32 12.13
C HIS A 984 27.75 31.88 12.50
N PRO A 985 26.99 30.83 12.14
CA PRO A 985 27.34 29.44 12.49
C PRO A 985 28.62 28.93 11.81
N LYS A 986 28.99 29.52 10.67
CA LYS A 986 30.28 29.29 10.00
C LYS A 986 31.39 30.13 10.65
N GLU A 987 32.45 29.48 11.11
CA GLU A 987 33.53 30.09 11.89
C GLU A 987 34.26 31.22 11.16
N GLU A 988 34.58 31.05 9.87
CA GLU A 988 35.22 32.09 9.02
C GLU A 988 34.43 33.41 9.00
N LEU A 989 33.11 33.33 8.85
CA LEU A 989 32.23 34.50 8.79
C LEU A 989 32.01 35.12 10.17
N CYS A 990 32.04 34.30 11.23
CA CYS A 990 32.03 34.76 12.61
C CYS A 990 33.29 35.57 12.93
N GLN A 991 34.47 35.08 12.53
CA GLN A 991 35.76 35.75 12.74
C GLN A 991 35.87 37.07 11.94
N ALA A 992 35.26 37.13 10.75
CA ALA A 992 35.12 38.38 9.98
C ALA A 992 34.08 39.37 10.56
N GLY A 993 33.48 39.07 11.72
CA GLY A 993 32.55 39.95 12.43
C GLY A 993 31.12 39.96 11.87
N HIS A 994 30.77 39.06 10.93
CA HIS A 994 29.43 38.98 10.37
C HIS A 994 28.44 38.34 11.35
N SER A 995 27.28 38.98 11.50
CA SER A 995 26.15 38.46 12.28
C SER A 995 25.16 37.73 11.37
N SER A 996 24.56 36.65 11.86
CA SER A 996 23.61 35.87 11.08
C SER A 996 22.20 36.51 11.06
N PRO A 997 21.54 36.56 9.89
CA PRO A 997 20.13 36.96 9.77
C PRO A 997 19.14 35.88 10.26
N MET A 998 19.59 34.70 10.71
CA MET A 998 18.75 33.56 11.04
C MET A 998 17.59 33.86 12.01
N LEU A 999 17.84 34.59 13.10
CA LEU A 999 16.81 34.93 14.08
C LEU A 999 15.69 35.78 13.45
N ARG A 1000 16.09 36.78 12.67
CA ARG A 1000 15.16 37.68 11.96
C ARG A 1000 14.38 36.90 10.90
N TYR A 1001 15.05 36.02 10.15
CA TYR A 1001 14.44 35.15 9.15
C TYR A 1001 13.37 34.24 9.78
N LEU A 1002 13.72 33.58 10.88
CA LEU A 1002 12.83 32.72 11.66
C LEU A 1002 11.60 33.48 12.19
N PHE A 1003 11.83 34.59 12.87
CA PHE A 1003 10.76 35.35 13.51
C PHE A 1003 9.86 36.06 12.52
N HIS A 1004 10.39 36.54 11.39
CA HIS A 1004 9.58 37.12 10.32
C HIS A 1004 8.58 36.09 9.77
N ARG A 1005 9.04 34.86 9.49
CA ARG A 1005 8.17 33.80 8.99
C ARG A 1005 7.13 33.36 10.01
N PHE A 1006 7.51 33.24 11.28
CA PHE A 1006 6.53 32.96 12.33
C PHE A 1006 5.55 34.11 12.55
N ALA A 1007 5.95 35.36 12.32
CA ALA A 1007 5.04 36.49 12.44
C ALA A 1007 3.88 36.38 11.44
N ILE A 1008 4.17 35.98 10.19
CA ILE A 1008 3.15 35.79 9.15
C ILE A 1008 2.12 34.71 9.54
N ILE A 1009 2.59 33.64 10.18
CA ILE A 1009 1.76 32.48 10.51
C ILE A 1009 0.97 32.69 11.81
N LEU A 1010 1.56 33.38 12.79
CA LEU A 1010 1.05 33.44 14.17
C LEU A 1010 0.24 34.70 14.48
N PHE A 1011 0.32 35.74 13.65
CA PHE A 1011 -0.35 37.02 13.88
C PHE A 1011 -1.23 37.39 12.69
N LYS A 1012 -2.37 37.99 13.01
CA LYS A 1012 -3.25 38.61 12.01
C LYS A 1012 -2.68 39.95 11.58
N ALA A 1013 -2.90 40.31 10.31
CA ALA A 1013 -2.51 41.60 9.74
C ALA A 1013 -2.92 42.80 10.63
N THR A 1014 -4.16 42.81 11.12
CA THR A 1014 -4.68 43.85 12.03
C THR A 1014 -3.89 43.96 13.34
N SER A 1015 -3.38 42.86 13.87
CA SER A 1015 -2.52 42.89 15.06
C SER A 1015 -1.14 43.48 14.76
N ILE A 1016 -0.55 43.11 13.61
CA ILE A 1016 0.79 43.55 13.18
C ILE A 1016 0.81 45.05 12.96
N ARG A 1017 -0.20 45.58 12.27
CA ARG A 1017 -0.40 47.02 12.05
C ARG A 1017 -0.32 47.85 13.33
N ARG A 1018 -0.83 47.28 14.44
CA ARG A 1018 -0.86 47.93 15.76
C ARG A 1018 0.42 47.77 16.59
N TRP A 1019 1.47 47.10 16.08
CA TRP A 1019 2.66 46.79 16.88
C TRP A 1019 3.46 48.02 17.31
N GLN A 1020 3.41 49.12 16.54
CA GLN A 1020 4.20 50.33 16.75
C GLN A 1020 3.41 51.51 17.37
N ILE A 1021 2.11 51.33 17.63
CA ILE A 1021 1.23 52.37 18.18
C ILE A 1021 1.67 52.81 19.58
N GLY A 1022 2.24 51.89 20.36
CA GLY A 1022 2.69 52.16 21.73
C GLY A 1022 3.83 53.17 21.84
N ASP A 1023 4.46 53.55 20.73
CA ASP A 1023 5.66 54.39 20.71
C ASP A 1023 5.36 55.90 20.81
N SER A 1024 4.10 56.33 20.60
CA SER A 1024 3.68 57.74 20.70
C SER A 1024 2.34 57.89 21.41
N GLN A 1025 2.21 58.91 22.24
CA GLN A 1025 0.93 59.28 22.87
C GLN A 1025 -0.11 59.73 21.83
N ASN A 1026 0.33 60.37 20.74
CA ASN A 1026 -0.58 60.83 19.69
C ASN A 1026 -1.16 59.64 18.89
N LEU A 1027 -0.32 58.64 18.58
CA LEU A 1027 -0.78 57.40 17.93
C LEU A 1027 -1.73 56.59 18.83
N GLN A 1028 -1.50 56.58 20.15
CA GLN A 1028 -2.42 55.94 21.10
C GLN A 1028 -3.78 56.63 21.17
N ARG A 1029 -3.82 57.96 21.04
CA ARG A 1029 -5.08 58.72 20.98
C ARG A 1029 -5.82 58.45 19.66
N ILE A 1030 -5.13 58.50 18.52
CA ILE A 1030 -5.72 58.16 17.23
C ILE A 1030 -6.22 56.72 17.20
N ALA A 1031 -5.48 55.76 17.77
CA ALA A 1031 -5.94 54.38 17.82
C ALA A 1031 -7.22 54.21 18.65
N LYS A 1032 -7.41 55.00 19.72
CA LYS A 1032 -8.67 55.03 20.49
C LYS A 1032 -9.83 55.62 19.69
N LEU A 1033 -9.58 56.70 18.94
CA LEU A 1033 -10.56 57.30 18.04
C LEU A 1033 -10.93 56.33 16.89
N ALA A 1034 -9.95 55.66 16.30
CA ALA A 1034 -10.19 54.66 15.25
C ALA A 1034 -10.97 53.41 15.73
N ASP A 1035 -11.08 53.20 17.04
CA ASP A 1035 -11.82 52.10 17.66
C ASP A 1035 -13.22 52.50 18.17
N THR A 1036 -13.66 53.76 17.99
CA THR A 1036 -15.04 54.16 18.33
C THR A 1036 -16.06 53.52 17.38
N ASN A 1037 -17.25 53.21 17.89
CA ASN A 1037 -18.36 52.63 17.13
C ASN A 1037 -19.68 53.27 17.62
N PRO A 1038 -20.54 53.84 16.76
CA PRO A 1038 -20.40 53.98 15.31
C PRO A 1038 -19.28 54.95 14.92
N MET A 1039 -18.69 54.74 13.73
CA MET A 1039 -17.69 55.65 13.18
C MET A 1039 -18.39 56.84 12.51
N THR A 1040 -18.23 58.04 13.05
CA THR A 1040 -18.89 59.25 12.53
C THR A 1040 -17.93 60.10 11.71
N TYR A 1041 -18.49 60.96 10.85
CA TYR A 1041 -17.75 61.95 10.07
C TYR A 1041 -16.83 62.81 10.97
N GLU A 1042 -17.35 63.25 12.12
CA GLU A 1042 -16.61 64.08 13.10
C GLU A 1042 -15.36 63.38 13.65
N VAL A 1043 -15.46 62.07 13.97
CA VAL A 1043 -14.33 61.29 14.47
C VAL A 1043 -13.26 61.11 13.40
N LEU A 1044 -13.66 60.86 12.15
CA LEU A 1044 -12.71 60.75 11.03
C LEU A 1044 -11.99 62.08 10.77
N MET A 1045 -12.72 63.20 10.77
CA MET A 1045 -12.13 64.53 10.62
C MET A 1045 -11.24 64.91 11.81
N GLU A 1046 -11.55 64.43 13.02
CA GLU A 1046 -10.67 64.59 14.18
C GLU A 1046 -9.36 63.80 14.01
N ILE A 1047 -9.40 62.57 13.50
CA ILE A 1047 -8.20 61.77 13.18
C ILE A 1047 -7.37 62.48 12.09
N ASP A 1048 -8.00 62.99 11.02
CA ASP A 1048 -7.31 63.74 9.97
C ASP A 1048 -6.65 65.01 10.52
N ARG A 1049 -7.40 65.81 11.30
CA ARG A 1049 -6.87 67.02 11.93
C ARG A 1049 -5.67 66.72 12.83
N MET A 1050 -5.76 65.68 13.67
CA MET A 1050 -4.66 65.25 14.54
C MET A 1050 -3.44 64.78 13.76
N SER A 1051 -3.62 64.27 12.54
CA SER A 1051 -2.51 63.83 11.68
C SER A 1051 -1.66 64.99 11.14
N ARG A 1052 -2.20 66.21 11.08
CA ARG A 1052 -1.52 67.39 10.52
C ARG A 1052 -0.35 67.88 11.39
N ASP A 1053 -0.40 67.64 12.70
CA ASP A 1053 0.63 68.04 13.67
C ASP A 1053 1.62 66.90 14.02
N MET A 1054 1.58 65.80 13.26
CA MET A 1054 2.37 64.60 13.53
C MET A 1054 3.77 64.63 12.92
N THR A 1055 4.74 63.99 13.59
CA THR A 1055 6.04 63.72 13.00
C THR A 1055 5.91 62.82 11.76
N ARG A 1056 6.89 62.85 10.84
CA ARG A 1056 6.91 61.93 9.67
C ARG A 1056 6.77 60.45 10.04
N TYR A 1057 7.25 60.05 11.23
CA TYR A 1057 7.07 58.69 11.74
C TYR A 1057 5.61 58.40 12.12
N GLU A 1058 4.99 59.33 12.84
CA GLU A 1058 3.61 59.20 13.29
C GLU A 1058 2.63 59.29 12.11
N MET A 1059 2.84 60.20 11.16
CA MET A 1059 2.03 60.28 9.93
C MET A 1059 2.07 58.97 9.13
N ALA A 1060 3.25 58.35 8.97
CA ALA A 1060 3.39 57.09 8.24
C ALA A 1060 2.60 55.94 8.89
N LEU A 1061 2.42 55.98 10.21
CA LEU A 1061 1.63 54.99 10.96
C LEU A 1061 0.14 55.38 11.05
N CYS A 1062 -0.17 56.68 11.09
CA CYS A 1062 -1.51 57.24 11.17
C CYS A 1062 -2.38 56.86 9.96
N GLY A 1063 -1.82 56.91 8.74
CA GLY A 1063 -2.59 56.55 7.54
C GLY A 1063 -3.19 55.15 7.58
N SER A 1064 -2.51 54.19 8.23
CA SER A 1064 -3.01 52.81 8.37
C SER A 1064 -4.18 52.68 9.36
N LEU A 1065 -4.20 53.53 10.40
CA LEU A 1065 -5.29 53.61 11.39
C LEU A 1065 -6.49 54.38 10.85
N PHE A 1066 -6.24 55.44 10.09
CA PHE A 1066 -7.27 56.19 9.40
C PHE A 1066 -8.01 55.33 8.37
N HIS A 1067 -7.28 54.51 7.60
CA HIS A 1067 -7.90 53.57 6.66
C HIS A 1067 -8.75 52.50 7.36
N GLU A 1068 -8.32 52.01 8.53
CA GLU A 1068 -9.10 51.06 9.35
C GLU A 1068 -10.39 51.70 9.91
N ALA A 1069 -10.31 52.97 10.32
CA ALA A 1069 -11.46 53.73 10.77
C ALA A 1069 -12.46 53.97 9.61
N LEU A 1070 -11.94 54.37 8.45
CA LEU A 1070 -12.74 54.65 7.25
C LEU A 1070 -13.51 53.41 6.73
N GLN A 1071 -12.92 52.21 6.83
CA GLN A 1071 -13.61 50.95 6.48
C GLN A 1071 -14.78 50.58 7.43
N ARG A 1072 -14.87 51.22 8.60
CA ARG A 1072 -15.95 51.00 9.58
C ARG A 1072 -17.02 52.09 9.52
N ALA A 1073 -16.84 53.12 8.70
CA ALA A 1073 -17.84 54.16 8.47
C ALA A 1073 -18.94 53.66 7.52
N ASP A 1074 -20.17 54.11 7.75
CA ASP A 1074 -21.28 53.86 6.82
C ASP A 1074 -21.03 54.54 5.46
N GLU A 1075 -21.66 54.04 4.38
CA GLU A 1075 -21.38 54.49 3.01
C GLU A 1075 -21.53 56.00 2.80
N ASP A 1076 -22.50 56.64 3.45
CA ASP A 1076 -22.73 58.08 3.35
C ASP A 1076 -21.59 58.87 4.00
N VAL A 1077 -21.15 58.46 5.20
CA VAL A 1077 -20.01 59.06 5.92
C VAL A 1077 -18.71 58.84 5.15
N TYR A 1078 -18.52 57.65 4.57
CA TYR A 1078 -17.36 57.34 3.73
C TYR A 1078 -17.28 58.30 2.54
N ARG A 1079 -18.41 58.50 1.83
CA ARG A 1079 -18.49 59.36 0.65
C ARG A 1079 -18.18 60.80 1.00
N ASP A 1080 -18.80 61.35 2.03
CA ASP A 1080 -18.62 62.73 2.46
C ASP A 1080 -17.17 63.03 2.86
N VAL A 1081 -16.52 62.11 3.59
CA VAL A 1081 -15.11 62.26 3.97
C VAL A 1081 -14.19 62.18 2.75
N VAL A 1082 -14.44 61.26 1.81
CA VAL A 1082 -13.60 61.10 0.61
C VAL A 1082 -13.75 62.29 -0.34
N GLU A 1083 -14.97 62.79 -0.56
CA GLU A 1083 -15.21 63.98 -1.39
C GLU A 1083 -14.51 65.21 -0.80
N GLN A 1084 -14.61 65.43 0.51
CA GLN A 1084 -13.97 66.57 1.16
C GLN A 1084 -12.44 66.48 1.17
N LEU A 1085 -11.86 65.30 1.47
CA LEU A 1085 -10.41 65.11 1.37
C LEU A 1085 -9.90 65.29 -0.06
N TYR A 1086 -10.71 64.91 -1.05
CA TYR A 1086 -10.40 65.13 -2.46
C TYR A 1086 -10.48 66.62 -2.84
N GLU A 1087 -11.46 67.36 -2.34
CA GLU A 1087 -11.61 68.81 -2.53
C GLU A 1087 -10.46 69.60 -1.86
N GLU A 1088 -10.13 69.28 -0.61
CA GLU A 1088 -8.99 69.87 0.13
C GLU A 1088 -7.65 69.53 -0.53
N GLY A 1089 -7.51 68.31 -1.06
CA GLY A 1089 -6.36 67.88 -1.85
C GLY A 1089 -6.24 68.65 -3.17
N ARG A 1090 -7.36 68.91 -3.86
CA ARG A 1090 -7.43 69.73 -5.07
C ARG A 1090 -7.02 71.18 -4.79
N GLN A 1091 -7.51 71.76 -3.69
CA GLN A 1091 -7.18 73.14 -3.27
C GLN A 1091 -5.69 73.27 -2.91
N ARG A 1092 -5.13 72.32 -2.16
CA ARG A 1092 -3.68 72.30 -1.86
C ARG A 1092 -2.81 72.11 -3.09
N ALA A 1093 -3.22 71.26 -4.03
CA ALA A 1093 -2.50 71.09 -5.29
C ALA A 1093 -2.54 72.38 -6.15
N ALA A 1094 -3.65 73.11 -6.11
CA ALA A 1094 -3.76 74.43 -6.75
C ALA A 1094 -2.89 75.49 -6.05
N GLU A 1095 -2.85 75.53 -4.72
CA GLU A 1095 -1.96 76.43 -3.95
C GLU A 1095 -0.46 76.11 -4.17
N TRP A 1096 -0.10 74.82 -4.32
CA TRP A 1096 1.27 74.41 -4.63
C TRP A 1096 1.68 74.72 -6.07
N SER A 1097 0.72 74.69 -7.01
CA SER A 1097 0.94 75.08 -8.40
C SER A 1097 1.12 76.59 -8.59
N VAL A 1098 0.61 77.42 -7.68
CA VAL A 1098 0.77 78.90 -7.71
C VAL A 1098 2.08 79.35 -7.04
N ALA A 1099 2.71 78.49 -6.22
CA ALA A 1099 3.95 78.79 -5.50
C ALA A 1099 5.25 78.37 -6.24
N GLN A 1100 5.17 77.94 -7.50
CA GLN A 1100 6.33 77.47 -8.30
C GLN A 1100 6.69 78.37 -9.51
N ASP A 1101 6.34 79.66 -9.50
CA ASP A 1101 6.96 80.65 -10.40
C ASP A 1101 8.22 81.26 -9.75
N GLU A 1102 9.26 80.45 -9.54
CA GLU A 1102 10.65 80.93 -9.46
C GLU A 1102 11.60 79.88 -10.10
N PRO A 1103 12.48 80.27 -11.04
CA PRO A 1103 13.29 79.30 -11.80
C PRO A 1103 14.66 79.05 -11.15
N ARG A 1104 14.96 77.81 -10.74
CA ARG A 1104 16.33 77.26 -10.52
C ARG A 1104 16.29 75.74 -10.76
N TRP A 1105 16.79 75.20 -11.88
CA TRP A 1105 18.17 74.78 -12.20
C TRP A 1105 18.78 73.75 -11.22
N ASP A 1106 19.13 72.58 -11.81
CA ASP A 1106 19.75 71.31 -11.34
C ASP A 1106 18.94 70.30 -10.48
#